data_AF-A0A4D4JDS2-F1
#
_entry.id   AF-A0A4D4JDS2-F1
#
_cell.length_a   1.000
_cell.length_b   1.000
_cell.length_c   1.000
_cell.angle_alpha   90.00
_cell.angle_beta   90.00
_cell.angle_gamma   90.00
#
_symmetry.space_group_name_H-M   'P 1'
#
loop_
_entity.id
_entity.type
_entity.pdbx_description
1 polymer ?
#
loop_
_entity_poly.entity_id
_entity_poly.type
_entity_poly.pdbx_seq_one_letter_code
_entity_poly.pdbx_strand_id
1 'polypeptide(L)'
;MGAGPAPVSFQLTDNNGSWYDTHLNLGPLGGQSLAVAELPRVNLNQTTGGVGGINPTGIVPSSSTPPTSSSSTGSGGLPGLPGAGSGSGGGLSLGAASGGTASSGSAPAAPGSTGSLIGSVLGGGSLPLLGGGSVPVLGSGLLGGDATKGLLGIGSSSPASALGLNVAAMRTAISQLLPAGDPNIARSNAILTEFSKEVAAQPAGVPLNIGSLPIGPDLQGLLADAQKWATNTVSLPVTANFEIKAPQAASAHTITSLIWPEGAKGFPFDEPGAFVGQTSVQLTEPGLYAFACKIHPYMLGAIVVDDPLTPGLDFGKKLRVNSRALDVPSNADVIMQLVDKFFTITVPSNWQHFSDTQDTTWDPSFPPAPILTYNSDGNPELIPSLDQFFKGKFQTPKTLPATKTRPATPGVGEVWIDTEMEEYAHKTKVGAVTKINTQNWDVERKVALPQVNMNNPHNNWTDKNEKYIYVNEWFNNKTDVFDRATGAFVRQIEVGPDPSHVMTRTDTDQLHVAINGGSAVMELAPGATKIDRRIPVQGPGEKIAHPHAHWMTGDGKTMITPNVNTYDATVVDIPSGNIRKEQTSELPIASGMTPDGSKAYEADFLGMSVSCISLQANACVDGSSKVHHKEIDLWKNYDPVKGANGPFGGLDIQIPVAPDNSAVLVANTLTGNITVIDPKTDEIVKWLPCDAGCHGINFGAKKGGGYYAYVTSKFSNAMEIIDTDPNGDGDPSDATVVGKMTVSGGPNTQTDDQISNYAGYGGMGVLPIPLAYEGWVEKAPSNPINDQLTCRQRNPVKYQQVCQ
;
A
#
# COMPACT_ATOMS: atom_id res chain seq x y z
N MET A 1 1.99 -32.31 5.17
CA MET A 1 3.36 -32.74 5.55
C MET A 1 4.03 -33.35 4.33
N GLY A 2 5.04 -32.68 3.80
CA GLY A 2 5.96 -33.17 2.77
C GLY A 2 7.28 -32.41 2.95
N ALA A 3 8.40 -33.12 2.97
CA ALA A 3 9.72 -32.48 2.97
C ALA A 3 9.91 -31.81 1.60
N GLY A 4 10.03 -30.49 1.60
CA GLY A 4 10.14 -29.57 0.47
C GLY A 4 10.04 -28.13 1.01
N PRO A 5 10.41 -27.06 0.27
CA PRO A 5 10.26 -25.70 0.77
C PRO A 5 8.83 -25.50 1.26
N ALA A 6 8.66 -25.27 2.56
CA ALA A 6 7.35 -24.93 3.08
C ALA A 6 6.96 -23.58 2.45
N PRO A 7 5.78 -23.48 1.82
CA PRO A 7 5.40 -22.26 1.14
C PRO A 7 5.22 -21.13 2.16
N VAL A 8 5.60 -19.91 1.78
CA VAL A 8 5.15 -18.71 2.49
C VAL A 8 3.69 -18.50 2.11
N SER A 9 2.81 -18.27 3.08
CA SER A 9 1.39 -18.02 2.81
C SER A 9 0.98 -16.73 3.49
N PHE A 10 0.38 -15.82 2.71
CA PHE A 10 -0.26 -14.61 3.21
C PHE A 10 -1.77 -14.78 3.13
N GLN A 11 -2.46 -14.54 4.25
CA GLN A 11 -3.88 -14.26 4.27
C GLN A 11 -4.07 -12.75 4.20
N LEU A 12 -4.77 -12.25 3.18
CA LEU A 12 -5.08 -10.83 3.09
C LEU A 12 -6.19 -10.48 4.10
N THR A 13 -6.03 -9.34 4.77
CA THR A 13 -6.99 -8.87 5.78
C THR A 13 -7.22 -7.37 5.69
N ASP A 14 -8.34 -6.90 6.23
CA ASP A 14 -8.66 -5.46 6.33
C ASP A 14 -8.07 -4.82 7.61
N ASN A 15 -7.22 -5.54 8.34
CA ASN A 15 -6.74 -5.11 9.67
C ASN A 15 -5.46 -4.27 9.59
N ASN A 16 -5.37 -3.27 10.46
CA ASN A 16 -4.19 -2.41 10.60
C ASN A 16 -2.92 -3.23 10.87
N GLY A 17 -1.90 -3.06 10.02
CA GLY A 17 -0.58 -3.70 10.19
C GLY A 17 -0.51 -5.20 9.87
N SER A 18 -1.63 -5.83 9.51
CA SER A 18 -1.69 -7.25 9.13
C SER A 18 -2.44 -7.47 7.81
N TRP A 19 -2.33 -6.50 6.89
CA TRP A 19 -2.93 -6.59 5.56
C TRP A 19 -2.45 -7.81 4.75
N TYR A 20 -1.18 -8.18 4.89
CA TYR A 20 -0.61 -9.44 4.38
C TYR A 20 -0.26 -10.32 5.58
N ASP A 21 -1.22 -10.96 6.23
CA ASP A 21 -0.95 -11.73 7.46
C ASP A 21 -0.29 -13.07 7.16
N THR A 22 0.96 -13.25 7.62
CA THR A 22 1.67 -14.53 7.58
C THR A 22 1.24 -15.49 8.69
N HIS A 23 0.48 -15.01 9.67
CA HIS A 23 0.22 -15.60 10.98
C HIS A 23 1.50 -15.84 11.82
N LEU A 24 2.64 -15.33 11.37
CA LEU A 24 3.87 -15.32 12.14
C LEU A 24 3.90 -14.02 12.95
N ASN A 25 3.72 -14.13 14.26
CA ASN A 25 3.92 -12.98 15.13
C ASN A 25 5.42 -12.77 15.36
N LEU A 26 6.04 -11.90 14.55
CA LEU A 26 7.45 -11.52 14.68
C LEU A 26 7.69 -10.48 15.79
N GLY A 27 6.65 -10.11 16.54
CA GLY A 27 6.72 -9.08 17.59
C GLY A 27 6.66 -7.66 17.02
N PRO A 28 6.84 -6.64 17.87
CA PRO A 28 6.61 -5.23 17.53
C PRO A 28 7.61 -4.66 16.51
N LEU A 29 8.67 -5.41 16.16
CA LEU A 29 9.71 -4.96 15.23
C LEU A 29 9.49 -5.45 13.80
N GLY A 30 8.86 -6.63 13.63
CA GLY A 30 8.68 -7.27 12.32
C GLY A 30 7.25 -7.21 11.78
N GLY A 31 6.25 -6.98 12.64
CA GLY A 31 4.84 -7.05 12.28
C GLY A 31 4.42 -8.45 11.82
N GLN A 32 3.31 -8.53 11.07
CA GLN A 32 2.80 -9.78 10.48
C GLN A 32 2.95 -9.83 8.95
N SER A 33 3.30 -8.69 8.34
CA SER A 33 3.39 -8.51 6.89
C SER A 33 4.74 -8.89 6.28
N LEU A 34 5.67 -9.38 7.10
CA LEU A 34 7.01 -9.80 6.71
C LEU A 34 7.18 -11.31 6.90
N ALA A 35 7.80 -11.97 5.93
CA ALA A 35 8.30 -13.33 6.06
C ALA A 35 9.79 -13.41 5.69
N VAL A 36 10.46 -14.43 6.22
CA VAL A 36 11.80 -14.84 5.79
C VAL A 36 11.75 -16.29 5.36
N ALA A 37 12.33 -16.59 4.21
CA ALA A 37 12.45 -17.93 3.68
C ALA A 37 13.90 -18.18 3.26
N GLU A 38 14.37 -19.42 3.35
CA GLU A 38 15.63 -19.84 2.76
C GLU A 38 15.35 -20.48 1.40
N LEU A 39 16.18 -20.18 0.40
CA LEU A 39 16.12 -20.81 -0.92
C LEU A 39 16.79 -22.21 -0.86
N PRO A 40 16.03 -23.32 -0.85
CA PRO A 40 16.63 -24.62 -0.61
C PRO A 40 17.45 -25.08 -1.81
N ARG A 41 18.58 -25.74 -1.55
CA ARG A 41 19.45 -26.31 -2.59
C ARG A 41 19.54 -27.82 -2.42
N VAL A 42 19.40 -28.60 -3.50
CA VAL A 42 19.47 -30.06 -3.46
C VAL A 42 20.78 -30.55 -4.07
N ASN A 43 21.59 -31.32 -3.33
CA ASN A 43 22.86 -31.86 -3.83
C ASN A 43 22.65 -33.14 -4.63
N LEU A 44 22.84 -33.09 -5.95
CA LEU A 44 22.59 -34.21 -6.85
C LEU A 44 23.61 -35.34 -6.71
N ASN A 45 24.82 -35.10 -6.20
CA ASN A 45 25.88 -36.12 -6.15
C ASN A 45 25.66 -37.18 -5.05
N GLN A 46 24.91 -36.87 -3.98
CA GLN A 46 24.60 -37.84 -2.92
C GLN A 46 23.51 -38.87 -3.33
N THR A 47 22.99 -38.81 -4.56
CA THR A 47 22.03 -39.78 -5.11
C THR A 47 22.65 -41.08 -5.63
N THR A 48 23.99 -41.19 -5.69
CA THR A 48 24.66 -42.27 -6.43
C THR A 48 25.05 -43.50 -5.58
N GLY A 49 24.51 -43.60 -4.37
CA GLY A 49 24.50 -44.86 -3.61
C GLY A 49 23.53 -45.90 -4.19
N GLY A 50 23.73 -46.32 -5.43
CA GLY A 50 23.25 -47.63 -5.90
C GLY A 50 22.02 -47.74 -6.81
N VAL A 51 21.58 -46.71 -7.54
CA VAL A 51 20.62 -46.92 -8.64
C VAL A 51 21.06 -46.15 -9.90
N GLY A 52 21.34 -46.89 -10.96
CA GLY A 52 21.80 -46.34 -12.23
C GLY A 52 20.69 -45.60 -12.98
N GLY A 53 21.06 -44.45 -13.55
CA GLY A 53 20.40 -43.81 -14.68
C GLY A 53 19.12 -43.03 -14.37
N ILE A 54 19.25 -41.76 -13.99
CA ILE A 54 18.18 -40.77 -14.22
C ILE A 54 18.75 -39.67 -15.12
N ASN A 55 18.19 -39.59 -16.32
CA ASN A 55 18.49 -38.57 -17.34
C ASN A 55 17.76 -37.27 -16.95
N PRO A 56 18.40 -36.08 -16.92
CA PRO A 56 17.84 -34.89 -16.26
C PRO A 56 16.80 -34.10 -17.07
N THR A 57 16.07 -34.73 -18.01
CA THR A 57 15.08 -34.03 -18.86
C THR A 57 13.62 -34.19 -18.41
N GLY A 58 13.38 -34.67 -17.18
CA GLY A 58 12.03 -34.90 -16.64
C GLY A 58 11.47 -33.73 -15.85
N ILE A 59 11.44 -32.52 -16.42
CA ILE A 59 10.56 -31.46 -15.91
C ILE A 59 9.16 -31.78 -16.43
N VAL A 60 8.21 -32.00 -15.51
CA VAL A 60 6.79 -32.14 -15.81
C VAL A 60 6.33 -30.85 -16.53
N PRO A 61 5.80 -30.92 -17.76
CA PRO A 61 5.21 -29.74 -18.37
C PRO A 61 3.92 -29.39 -17.61
N SER A 62 3.82 -28.13 -17.19
CA SER A 62 2.57 -27.52 -16.76
C SER A 62 1.53 -27.68 -17.88
N SER A 63 0.47 -28.43 -17.62
CA SER A 63 -0.69 -28.46 -18.50
C SER A 63 -1.50 -27.16 -18.32
N SER A 64 -1.14 -26.14 -19.09
CA SER A 64 -2.01 -25.02 -19.42
C SER A 64 -2.00 -24.85 -20.93
N THR A 65 -2.91 -25.55 -21.62
CA THR A 65 -3.21 -25.24 -23.03
C THR A 65 -4.26 -24.14 -23.09
N PRO A 66 -3.99 -23.01 -23.77
CA PRO A 66 -5.01 -22.06 -24.16
C PRO A 66 -5.79 -22.57 -25.39
N PRO A 67 -7.08 -22.22 -25.57
CA PRO A 67 -7.79 -22.60 -26.78
C PRO A 67 -7.45 -21.59 -27.87
N THR A 68 -6.74 -22.02 -28.91
CA THR A 68 -6.83 -21.32 -30.21
C THR A 68 -6.98 -22.31 -31.36
N SER A 69 -7.87 -21.88 -32.24
CA SER A 69 -8.34 -22.42 -33.49
C SER A 69 -7.26 -22.99 -34.41
N SER A 70 -7.57 -24.09 -35.10
CA SER A 70 -7.01 -24.36 -36.42
C SER A 70 -8.11 -24.61 -37.43
N SER A 71 -7.98 -23.95 -38.56
CA SER A 71 -8.73 -24.16 -39.79
C SER A 71 -7.96 -25.18 -40.66
N SER A 72 -8.67 -26.12 -41.28
CA SER A 72 -8.42 -26.50 -42.68
C SER A 72 -9.55 -27.39 -43.22
N THR A 73 -10.25 -26.83 -44.20
CA THR A 73 -10.76 -27.42 -45.45
C THR A 73 -11.12 -28.91 -45.52
N GLY A 74 -12.38 -29.19 -45.91
CA GLY A 74 -12.76 -30.51 -46.44
C GLY A 74 -14.26 -30.73 -46.65
N SER A 75 -14.87 -29.99 -47.59
CA SER A 75 -16.03 -30.36 -48.46
C SER A 75 -17.24 -31.14 -47.90
N GLY A 76 -18.44 -30.54 -48.04
CA GLY A 76 -19.60 -31.24 -48.65
C GLY A 76 -20.91 -31.24 -47.86
N GLY A 77 -21.91 -30.47 -48.34
CA GLY A 77 -23.34 -30.84 -48.22
C GLY A 77 -24.23 -30.00 -47.29
N LEU A 78 -24.94 -29.02 -47.86
CA LEU A 78 -26.29 -28.57 -47.42
C LEU A 78 -27.35 -29.53 -48.03
N PRO A 79 -28.68 -29.49 -47.72
CA PRO A 79 -29.47 -28.54 -46.89
C PRO A 79 -30.55 -29.18 -45.96
N GLY A 80 -31.23 -28.37 -45.12
CA GLY A 80 -32.57 -28.71 -44.59
C GLY A 80 -33.06 -28.00 -43.31
N LEU A 81 -33.92 -26.98 -43.44
CA LEU A 81 -34.83 -26.40 -42.43
C LEU A 81 -36.04 -27.35 -42.15
N PRO A 82 -37.07 -27.01 -41.32
CA PRO A 82 -37.16 -26.51 -39.94
C PRO A 82 -38.17 -27.35 -39.07
N GLY A 83 -38.41 -27.05 -37.79
CA GLY A 83 -39.56 -27.64 -37.07
C GLY A 83 -39.66 -27.40 -35.56
N ALA A 84 -40.87 -27.10 -35.09
CA ALA A 84 -41.26 -26.64 -33.74
C ALA A 84 -41.76 -27.75 -32.78
N GLY A 85 -42.04 -27.38 -31.53
CA GLY A 85 -42.93 -28.10 -30.58
C GLY A 85 -42.27 -28.43 -29.23
N SER A 86 -42.55 -27.74 -28.12
CA SER A 86 -43.73 -27.80 -27.22
C SER A 86 -43.76 -28.97 -26.22
N GLY A 87 -43.95 -28.66 -24.93
CA GLY A 87 -44.43 -29.57 -23.86
C GLY A 87 -43.52 -29.56 -22.61
N SER A 88 -43.79 -28.80 -21.55
CA SER A 88 -44.79 -28.99 -20.46
C SER A 88 -44.48 -30.11 -19.46
N GLY A 89 -44.38 -29.75 -18.17
CA GLY A 89 -45.00 -30.53 -17.08
C GLY A 89 -44.13 -30.98 -15.89
N GLY A 90 -44.51 -30.49 -14.69
CA GLY A 90 -44.30 -31.14 -13.37
C GLY A 90 -42.94 -30.86 -12.70
N GLY A 91 -42.81 -30.23 -11.52
CA GLY A 91 -43.73 -30.10 -10.39
C GLY A 91 -43.66 -31.34 -9.51
N LEU A 92 -42.96 -31.27 -8.36
CA LEU A 92 -43.34 -31.90 -7.08
C LEU A 92 -42.33 -31.55 -5.97
N SER A 93 -42.90 -31.16 -4.83
CA SER A 93 -42.27 -30.84 -3.55
C SER A 93 -42.58 -31.92 -2.51
N LEU A 94 -41.94 -31.76 -1.34
CA LEU A 94 -42.27 -32.25 0.01
C LEU A 94 -41.44 -33.42 0.56
N GLY A 95 -40.97 -33.23 1.80
CA GLY A 95 -40.48 -34.29 2.66
C GLY A 95 -39.66 -33.82 3.86
N ALA A 96 -40.26 -33.06 4.77
CA ALA A 96 -39.73 -32.85 6.12
C ALA A 96 -40.16 -34.01 7.03
N ALA A 97 -39.28 -34.46 7.93
CA ALA A 97 -39.68 -35.13 9.17
C ALA A 97 -38.58 -35.04 10.25
N SER A 98 -39.06 -34.74 11.44
CA SER A 98 -38.40 -34.44 12.71
C SER A 98 -38.23 -35.65 13.63
N GLY A 99 -37.31 -35.54 14.60
CA GLY A 99 -37.57 -35.92 16.00
C GLY A 99 -36.72 -37.03 16.61
N GLY A 100 -36.23 -36.81 17.84
CA GLY A 100 -35.85 -37.88 18.77
C GLY A 100 -34.67 -37.58 19.70
N THR A 101 -34.96 -37.45 21.00
CA THR A 101 -34.12 -36.94 22.10
C THR A 101 -33.57 -38.01 23.07
N ALA A 102 -32.50 -37.63 23.83
CA ALA A 102 -32.15 -38.03 25.22
C ALA A 102 -31.69 -39.49 25.51
N SER A 103 -30.80 -39.84 26.46
CA SER A 103 -30.00 -39.15 27.49
C SER A 103 -29.02 -40.12 28.21
N SER A 104 -27.95 -39.56 28.80
CA SER A 104 -27.29 -39.88 30.10
C SER A 104 -26.52 -41.19 30.36
N GLY A 105 -25.29 -41.05 30.86
CA GLY A 105 -24.54 -42.11 31.57
C GLY A 105 -23.09 -41.76 31.96
N SER A 106 -22.92 -40.89 32.98
CA SER A 106 -21.84 -40.81 34.01
C SER A 106 -20.39 -41.30 33.79
N ALA A 107 -19.45 -40.40 34.12
CA ALA A 107 -17.98 -40.51 34.37
C ALA A 107 -17.62 -41.41 35.61
N PRO A 108 -16.35 -41.56 36.10
CA PRO A 108 -15.07 -40.88 35.76
C PRO A 108 -13.78 -41.75 35.75
N ALA A 109 -12.67 -41.22 35.18
CA ALA A 109 -11.29 -41.36 35.69
C ALA A 109 -10.28 -40.57 34.81
N ALA A 110 -9.43 -39.77 35.44
CA ALA A 110 -8.21 -39.16 34.90
C ALA A 110 -6.98 -39.84 35.56
N PRO A 111 -5.71 -39.48 35.24
CA PRO A 111 -5.10 -39.02 34.00
C PRO A 111 -3.91 -39.92 33.60
N GLY A 112 -3.69 -40.16 32.31
CA GLY A 112 -2.54 -40.89 31.79
C GLY A 112 -1.68 -39.98 30.92
N SER A 113 -0.51 -39.61 31.43
CA SER A 113 0.55 -38.89 30.72
C SER A 113 1.01 -39.63 29.45
N THR A 114 0.98 -38.96 28.31
CA THR A 114 1.90 -39.24 27.20
C THR A 114 2.45 -37.92 26.69
N GLY A 115 3.75 -37.76 26.87
CA GLY A 115 4.48 -36.53 26.66
C GLY A 115 4.42 -36.01 25.23
N SER A 116 4.41 -34.68 25.16
CA SER A 116 4.87 -33.89 24.03
C SER A 116 6.23 -34.41 23.55
N LEU A 117 6.28 -34.91 22.31
CA LEU A 117 7.48 -35.04 21.50
C LEU A 117 7.45 -33.92 20.45
N ILE A 118 7.41 -32.67 20.90
CA ILE A 118 7.80 -31.52 20.07
C ILE A 118 9.23 -31.18 20.49
N GLY A 119 10.16 -31.91 19.89
CA GLY A 119 11.59 -31.66 19.97
C GLY A 119 12.09 -31.24 18.59
N SER A 120 12.51 -29.98 18.49
CA SER A 120 13.50 -29.43 17.56
C SER A 120 14.12 -30.41 16.54
N VAL A 121 13.83 -30.21 15.25
CA VAL A 121 14.70 -30.68 14.15
C VAL A 121 15.01 -29.50 13.24
N LEU A 122 16.01 -28.71 13.63
CA LEU A 122 16.72 -27.74 12.78
C LEU A 122 17.84 -28.44 11.97
N GLY A 123 17.61 -29.64 11.47
CA GLY A 123 18.69 -30.44 10.87
C GLY A 123 18.24 -31.30 9.70
N GLY A 124 18.71 -30.93 8.50
CA GLY A 124 18.81 -31.79 7.31
C GLY A 124 17.51 -32.46 6.86
N GLY A 125 16.65 -31.72 6.16
CA GLY A 125 15.55 -32.33 5.42
C GLY A 125 16.09 -33.22 4.29
N SER A 126 15.48 -34.37 4.07
CA SER A 126 15.74 -35.18 2.87
C SER A 126 14.46 -35.28 2.03
N LEU A 127 14.58 -35.06 0.72
CA LEU A 127 13.48 -35.17 -0.23
C LEU A 127 13.27 -36.65 -0.61
N PRO A 128 12.07 -37.22 -0.38
CA PRO A 128 11.78 -38.58 -0.81
C PRO A 128 11.67 -38.66 -2.34
N LEU A 129 12.40 -39.58 -2.95
CA LEU A 129 12.29 -39.91 -4.38
C LEU A 129 11.21 -40.97 -4.59
N LEU A 130 10.59 -40.97 -5.78
CA LEU A 130 9.60 -41.97 -6.23
C LEU A 130 10.13 -43.43 -6.27
N GLY A 131 11.41 -43.67 -5.95
CA GLY A 131 12.06 -44.98 -5.88
C GLY A 131 12.49 -45.43 -4.48
N GLY A 132 12.05 -44.77 -3.41
CA GLY A 132 12.35 -45.17 -2.01
C GLY A 132 13.71 -44.72 -1.46
N GLY A 133 14.50 -43.97 -2.25
CA GLY A 133 15.69 -43.24 -1.77
C GLY A 133 15.34 -41.82 -1.30
N SER A 134 16.22 -41.17 -0.56
CA SER A 134 16.09 -39.76 -0.16
C SER A 134 17.32 -38.94 -0.55
N VAL A 135 17.12 -37.67 -0.92
CA VAL A 135 18.21 -36.75 -1.29
C VAL A 135 18.35 -35.67 -0.21
N PRO A 136 19.56 -35.41 0.30
CA PRO A 136 19.75 -34.34 1.28
C PRO A 136 19.50 -32.96 0.66
N VAL A 137 18.82 -32.11 1.43
CA VAL A 137 18.50 -30.73 1.08
C VAL A 137 19.28 -29.78 1.99
N LEU A 138 19.92 -28.79 1.38
CA LEU A 138 20.65 -27.70 2.01
C LEU A 138 19.66 -26.57 2.33
N GLY A 139 19.67 -26.05 3.56
CA GLY A 139 18.85 -24.89 3.96
C GLY A 139 17.35 -25.11 3.76
N SER A 140 16.76 -26.08 4.46
CA SER A 140 15.40 -26.55 4.16
C SER A 140 14.33 -25.89 5.03
N GLY A 141 13.54 -25.03 4.41
CA GLY A 141 12.17 -24.76 4.82
C GLY A 141 11.91 -23.37 5.38
N LEU A 142 10.62 -23.10 5.58
CA LEU A 142 10.13 -21.89 6.23
C LEU A 142 10.74 -21.80 7.64
N LEU A 143 11.33 -20.65 7.96
CA LEU A 143 11.71 -20.34 9.32
C LEU A 143 10.41 -20.14 10.12
N GLY A 144 10.17 -21.01 11.10
CA GLY A 144 9.08 -20.80 12.05
C GLY A 144 9.28 -19.49 12.81
N GLY A 145 8.21 -18.93 13.40
CA GLY A 145 8.25 -17.60 14.01
C GLY A 145 9.43 -17.35 14.97
N ASP A 146 9.83 -18.36 15.76
CA ASP A 146 10.98 -18.24 16.67
C ASP A 146 12.33 -18.24 15.94
N ALA A 147 12.46 -19.01 14.86
CA ALA A 147 13.67 -19.02 14.03
C ALA A 147 13.80 -17.70 13.25
N THR A 148 12.69 -17.20 12.70
CA THR A 148 12.64 -15.88 12.04
C THR A 148 12.99 -14.77 13.01
N LYS A 149 12.45 -14.79 14.24
CA LYS A 149 12.86 -13.85 15.30
C LYS A 149 14.35 -13.91 15.58
N GLY A 150 14.91 -15.12 15.66
CA GLY A 150 16.35 -15.30 15.84
C GLY A 150 17.19 -14.65 14.73
N LEU A 151 16.83 -14.87 13.47
CA LEU A 151 17.52 -14.29 12.32
C LEU A 151 17.32 -12.77 12.21
N LEU A 152 16.17 -12.28 12.67
CA LEU A 152 15.86 -10.86 12.80
C LEU A 152 16.45 -10.20 14.06
N GLY A 153 17.12 -10.96 14.94
CA GLY A 153 17.66 -10.46 16.21
C GLY A 153 16.61 -10.05 17.26
N ILE A 154 15.35 -10.46 17.09
CA ILE A 154 14.22 -10.07 17.95
C ILE A 154 14.22 -10.95 19.22
N GLY A 155 14.38 -10.31 20.39
CA GLY A 155 14.27 -10.98 21.70
C GLY A 155 15.58 -11.55 22.28
N SER A 156 16.74 -11.32 21.65
CA SER A 156 18.04 -11.75 22.19
C SER A 156 18.56 -10.78 23.27
N SER A 157 19.05 -11.29 24.41
CA SER A 157 19.52 -10.50 25.57
C SER A 157 21.03 -10.34 25.69
N SER A 158 21.83 -10.85 24.74
CA SER A 158 23.31 -10.83 24.80
C SER A 158 23.94 -10.15 23.58
N PRO A 159 24.87 -9.17 23.75
CA PRO A 159 25.52 -8.42 22.67
C PRO A 159 26.34 -9.26 21.68
N ALA A 160 26.94 -10.39 22.12
CA ALA A 160 27.73 -11.26 21.24
C ALA A 160 26.88 -12.24 20.43
N SER A 161 25.61 -12.40 20.81
CA SER A 161 24.55 -13.10 20.07
C SER A 161 23.62 -12.12 19.34
N ALA A 162 23.89 -10.81 19.42
CA ALA A 162 23.04 -9.73 18.89
C ALA A 162 23.38 -9.32 17.45
N LEU A 163 24.42 -9.89 16.85
CA LEU A 163 24.64 -9.84 15.41
C LEU A 163 24.23 -11.20 14.88
N GLY A 164 22.95 -11.36 14.55
CA GLY A 164 22.34 -12.59 14.01
C GLY A 164 22.84 -12.94 12.61
N LEU A 165 24.16 -12.93 12.38
CA LEU A 165 24.77 -13.31 11.12
C LEU A 165 24.34 -14.74 10.78
N ASN A 166 24.12 -15.01 9.49
CA ASN A 166 23.71 -16.33 9.03
C ASN A 166 24.85 -17.37 9.02
N VAL A 167 25.84 -17.18 9.89
CA VAL A 167 27.05 -18.02 9.98
C VAL A 167 26.72 -19.44 10.40
N ALA A 168 25.72 -19.65 11.25
CA ALA A 168 25.32 -20.99 11.65
C ALA A 168 24.70 -21.79 10.48
N ALA A 169 23.82 -21.18 9.68
CA ALA A 169 23.27 -21.85 8.50
C ALA A 169 24.35 -22.05 7.44
N MET A 170 25.24 -21.07 7.23
CA MET A 170 26.35 -21.18 6.29
C MET A 170 27.31 -22.33 6.64
N ARG A 171 27.67 -22.49 7.93
CA ARG A 171 28.45 -23.66 8.39
C ARG A 171 27.74 -24.97 8.09
N THR A 172 26.43 -25.01 8.34
CA THR A 172 25.59 -26.19 8.09
C THR A 172 25.56 -26.52 6.59
N ALA A 173 25.27 -25.54 5.74
CA ALA A 173 25.21 -25.69 4.30
C ALA A 173 26.55 -26.15 3.72
N ILE A 174 27.67 -25.56 4.14
CA ILE A 174 29.03 -25.98 3.71
C ILE A 174 29.31 -27.43 4.13
N SER A 175 28.98 -27.81 5.37
CA SER A 175 29.19 -29.17 5.86
C SER A 175 28.40 -30.23 5.09
N GLN A 176 27.27 -29.84 4.49
CA GLN A 176 26.43 -30.71 3.67
C GLN A 176 26.86 -30.72 2.19
N LEU A 177 27.54 -29.67 1.73
CA LEU A 177 28.12 -29.60 0.38
C LEU A 177 29.37 -30.49 0.24
N LEU A 178 30.13 -30.64 1.33
CA LEU A 178 31.43 -31.33 1.33
C LEU A 178 31.37 -32.70 2.03
N PRO A 179 32.24 -33.66 1.66
CA PRO A 179 32.34 -34.93 2.37
C PRO A 179 32.73 -34.75 3.84
N ALA A 180 32.24 -35.65 4.70
CA ALA A 180 32.63 -35.66 6.11
C ALA A 180 34.16 -35.78 6.27
N GLY A 181 34.76 -34.88 7.04
CA GLY A 181 36.21 -34.83 7.27
C GLY A 181 37.00 -34.06 6.21
N ASP A 182 36.33 -33.43 5.22
CA ASP A 182 37.00 -32.56 4.26
C ASP A 182 37.67 -31.37 4.99
N PRO A 183 38.97 -31.09 4.74
CA PRO A 183 39.71 -30.01 5.41
C PRO A 183 39.12 -28.61 5.16
N ASN A 184 38.38 -28.43 4.06
CA ASN A 184 37.72 -27.17 3.76
C ASN A 184 36.59 -26.83 4.75
N ILE A 185 35.99 -27.83 5.42
CA ILE A 185 34.99 -27.58 6.48
C ILE A 185 35.64 -26.85 7.66
N ALA A 186 36.80 -27.34 8.12
CA ALA A 186 37.54 -26.72 9.22
C ALA A 186 38.04 -25.32 8.84
N ARG A 187 38.55 -25.15 7.61
CA ARG A 187 38.95 -23.84 7.06
C ARG A 187 37.78 -22.86 7.04
N SER A 188 36.62 -23.30 6.55
CA SER A 188 35.41 -22.47 6.48
C SER A 188 34.95 -22.04 7.87
N ASN A 189 34.94 -22.95 8.84
CA ASN A 189 34.57 -22.64 10.22
C ASN A 189 35.51 -21.59 10.84
N ALA A 190 36.82 -21.67 10.58
CA ALA A 190 37.79 -20.70 11.07
C ALA A 190 37.55 -19.31 10.46
N ILE A 191 37.39 -19.23 9.14
CA ILE A 191 37.10 -17.97 8.41
C ILE A 191 35.82 -17.34 8.95
N LEU A 192 34.74 -18.11 9.06
CA LEU A 192 33.45 -17.60 9.54
C LEU A 192 33.49 -17.16 11.02
N THR A 193 34.32 -17.82 11.84
CA THR A 193 34.51 -17.41 13.24
C THR A 193 35.23 -16.06 13.34
N GLU A 194 36.32 -15.88 12.59
CA GLU A 194 37.04 -14.61 12.60
C GLU A 194 36.20 -13.49 11.97
N PHE A 195 35.46 -13.79 10.89
CA PHE A 195 34.50 -12.85 10.31
C PHE A 195 33.45 -12.38 11.31
N SER A 196 32.79 -13.28 12.05
CA SER A 196 31.83 -12.88 13.09
C SER A 196 32.46 -11.97 14.14
N LYS A 197 33.72 -12.24 14.52
CA LYS A 197 34.46 -11.44 15.49
C LYS A 197 34.81 -10.05 14.95
N GLU A 198 35.26 -9.96 13.70
CA GLU A 198 35.59 -8.68 13.08
C GLU A 198 34.34 -7.80 12.86
N VAL A 199 33.21 -8.38 12.43
CA VAL A 199 31.93 -7.66 12.30
C VAL A 199 31.42 -7.20 13.66
N ALA A 200 31.56 -8.02 14.71
CA ALA A 200 31.19 -7.64 16.08
C ALA A 200 32.02 -6.49 16.65
N ALA A 201 33.17 -6.19 16.06
CA ALA A 201 33.99 -5.04 16.41
C ALA A 201 33.63 -3.77 15.61
N GLN A 202 32.77 -3.87 14.59
CA GLN A 202 32.37 -2.71 13.77
C GLN A 202 31.17 -1.95 14.38
N PRO A 203 31.02 -0.66 14.05
CA PRO A 203 29.81 0.09 14.38
C PRO A 203 28.56 -0.55 13.75
N ALA A 204 27.55 -0.85 14.57
CA ALA A 204 26.38 -1.61 14.12
C ALA A 204 25.52 -0.89 13.06
N GLY A 205 25.55 0.45 13.04
CA GLY A 205 24.76 1.28 12.11
C GLY A 205 25.50 1.76 10.86
N VAL A 206 26.71 1.27 10.59
CA VAL A 206 27.50 1.69 9.42
C VAL A 206 27.60 0.53 8.43
N PRO A 207 27.20 0.69 7.16
CA PRO A 207 27.42 -0.32 6.14
C PRO A 207 28.89 -0.66 6.00
N LEU A 208 29.20 -1.96 6.01
CA LEU A 208 30.54 -2.49 5.99
C LEU A 208 30.83 -3.12 4.63
N ASN A 209 31.80 -2.57 3.90
CA ASN A 209 32.35 -3.27 2.74
C ASN A 209 33.11 -4.50 3.23
N ILE A 210 32.61 -5.70 2.92
CA ILE A 210 33.18 -6.96 3.41
C ILE A 210 34.63 -7.12 2.94
N GLY A 211 34.98 -6.64 1.74
CA GLY A 211 36.34 -6.70 1.20
C GLY A 211 37.35 -5.81 1.92
N SER A 212 36.89 -4.85 2.73
CA SER A 212 37.77 -3.96 3.51
C SER A 212 38.24 -4.58 4.84
N LEU A 213 37.60 -5.65 5.29
CA LEU A 213 37.98 -6.37 6.49
C LEU A 213 39.29 -7.14 6.28
N PRO A 214 40.16 -7.27 7.30
CA PRO A 214 41.33 -8.15 7.25
C PRO A 214 40.99 -9.59 6.80
N ILE A 215 39.88 -10.17 7.30
CA ILE A 215 39.40 -11.51 6.87
C ILE A 215 38.62 -11.48 5.54
N GLY A 216 38.36 -10.29 4.98
CA GLY A 216 37.53 -10.06 3.80
C GLY A 216 37.95 -10.87 2.57
N PRO A 217 39.23 -10.85 2.15
CA PRO A 217 39.71 -11.64 1.01
C PRO A 217 39.51 -13.15 1.19
N ASP A 218 39.74 -13.67 2.41
CA ASP A 218 39.52 -15.09 2.72
C ASP A 218 38.04 -15.45 2.69
N LEU A 219 37.17 -14.57 3.20
CA LEU A 219 35.72 -14.76 3.13
C LEU A 219 35.21 -14.71 1.67
N GLN A 220 35.68 -13.78 0.85
CA GLN A 220 35.33 -13.73 -0.57
C GLN A 220 35.79 -15.00 -1.30
N GLY A 221 37.00 -15.48 -0.98
CA GLY A 221 37.50 -16.77 -1.45
C GLY A 221 36.60 -17.93 -1.03
N LEU A 222 36.17 -17.96 0.24
CA LEU A 222 35.24 -18.95 0.76
C LEU A 222 33.88 -18.91 0.06
N LEU A 223 33.30 -17.72 -0.18
CA LEU A 223 32.03 -17.58 -0.88
C LEU A 223 32.13 -18.07 -2.33
N ALA A 224 33.23 -17.74 -3.02
CA ALA A 224 33.50 -18.25 -4.36
C ALA A 224 33.70 -19.77 -4.38
N ASP A 225 34.37 -20.33 -3.38
CA ASP A 225 34.56 -21.78 -3.25
C ASP A 225 33.23 -22.48 -2.90
N ALA A 226 32.41 -21.91 -2.01
CA ALA A 226 31.08 -22.43 -1.70
C ALA A 226 30.17 -22.50 -2.93
N GLN A 227 30.21 -21.48 -3.78
CA GLN A 227 29.51 -21.51 -5.08
C GLN A 227 30.02 -22.64 -5.99
N LYS A 228 31.35 -22.86 -6.04
CA LYS A 228 31.92 -23.98 -6.82
C LYS A 228 31.50 -25.34 -6.24
N TRP A 229 31.51 -25.50 -4.91
CA TRP A 229 31.05 -26.73 -4.25
C TRP A 229 29.56 -26.99 -4.52
N ALA A 230 28.77 -25.92 -4.66
CA ALA A 230 27.36 -25.97 -5.00
C ALA A 230 27.06 -26.19 -6.50
N THR A 231 28.05 -26.40 -7.37
CA THR A 231 27.84 -26.56 -8.83
C THR A 231 26.95 -27.74 -9.22
N ASN A 232 26.88 -28.78 -8.38
CA ASN A 232 25.98 -29.93 -8.58
C ASN A 232 24.69 -29.81 -7.77
N THR A 233 24.34 -28.59 -7.33
CA THR A 233 23.09 -28.34 -6.61
C THR A 233 22.03 -27.75 -7.53
N VAL A 234 20.78 -28.13 -7.29
CA VAL A 234 19.60 -27.51 -7.92
C VAL A 234 18.89 -26.68 -6.88
N SER A 235 18.67 -25.40 -7.17
CA SER A 235 17.84 -24.53 -6.36
C SER A 235 16.36 -24.87 -6.57
N LEU A 236 15.62 -25.03 -5.48
CA LEU A 236 14.17 -25.20 -5.52
C LEU A 236 13.51 -23.86 -5.20
N PRO A 237 12.57 -23.38 -6.04
CA PRO A 237 11.90 -22.12 -5.75
C PRO A 237 11.09 -22.20 -4.46
N VAL A 238 11.01 -21.06 -3.77
CA VAL A 238 10.06 -20.87 -2.66
C VAL A 238 8.71 -20.49 -3.26
N THR A 239 7.64 -21.17 -2.88
CA THR A 239 6.29 -20.76 -3.29
C THR A 239 5.74 -19.73 -2.32
N ALA A 240 5.28 -18.59 -2.83
CA ALA A 240 4.46 -17.64 -2.09
C ALA A 240 2.99 -17.82 -2.49
N ASN A 241 2.14 -18.12 -1.51
CA ASN A 241 0.69 -18.23 -1.67
C ASN A 241 0.01 -16.97 -1.12
N PHE A 242 -1.02 -16.51 -1.81
CA PHE A 242 -1.87 -15.41 -1.35
C PHE A 242 -3.31 -15.88 -1.31
N GLU A 243 -3.99 -15.63 -0.20
CA GLU A 243 -5.39 -15.98 -0.01
C GLU A 243 -6.22 -14.74 0.33
N ILE A 244 -7.23 -14.48 -0.50
CA ILE A 244 -8.22 -13.42 -0.30
C ILE A 244 -9.56 -14.10 -0.08
N LYS A 245 -10.12 -13.94 1.12
CA LYS A 245 -11.46 -14.48 1.45
C LYS A 245 -12.11 -13.73 2.60
N ALA A 246 -13.44 -13.73 2.58
CA ALA A 246 -14.24 -13.36 3.73
C ALA A 246 -14.11 -14.39 4.87
N PRO A 247 -14.22 -13.98 6.14
CA PRO A 247 -14.49 -12.61 6.61
C PRO A 247 -13.24 -11.71 6.75
N GLN A 248 -12.03 -12.25 6.55
CA GLN A 248 -10.79 -11.51 6.78
C GLN A 248 -10.62 -10.32 5.82
N ALA A 249 -10.86 -10.56 4.53
CA ALA A 249 -10.97 -9.54 3.50
C ALA A 249 -12.41 -9.49 2.98
N ALA A 250 -13.07 -8.35 3.11
CA ALA A 250 -14.48 -8.22 2.70
C ALA A 250 -14.65 -7.97 1.19
N SER A 251 -13.64 -7.44 0.51
CA SER A 251 -13.66 -7.19 -0.93
C SER A 251 -12.53 -7.93 -1.67
N ALA A 252 -12.49 -7.74 -2.99
CA ALA A 252 -11.46 -8.26 -3.87
C ALA A 252 -10.18 -7.44 -3.75
N HIS A 253 -9.03 -8.09 -3.87
CA HIS A 253 -7.73 -7.41 -3.87
C HIS A 253 -6.90 -7.80 -5.10
N THR A 254 -5.75 -7.15 -5.24
CA THR A 254 -4.73 -7.52 -6.23
C THR A 254 -3.44 -7.87 -5.51
N ILE A 255 -2.60 -8.68 -6.15
CA ILE A 255 -1.24 -8.94 -5.71
C ILE A 255 -0.32 -8.47 -6.83
N THR A 256 0.43 -7.41 -6.59
CA THR A 256 1.33 -6.82 -7.57
C THR A 256 2.73 -6.70 -6.98
N SER A 257 3.73 -7.20 -7.69
CA SER A 257 5.13 -7.07 -7.27
C SER A 257 5.57 -5.61 -7.34
N LEU A 258 6.13 -5.10 -6.24
CA LEU A 258 6.78 -3.78 -6.16
C LEU A 258 8.30 -3.88 -6.26
N ILE A 259 8.90 -4.90 -5.66
CA ILE A 259 10.35 -5.14 -5.66
C ILE A 259 10.57 -6.63 -5.91
N TRP A 260 11.53 -6.97 -6.77
CA TRP A 260 12.00 -8.35 -6.94
C TRP A 260 13.46 -8.40 -7.43
N PRO A 261 14.19 -9.50 -7.21
CA PRO A 261 15.53 -9.68 -7.73
C PRO A 261 15.56 -9.77 -9.26
N GLU A 262 16.60 -9.19 -9.88
CA GLU A 262 16.84 -9.38 -11.31
C GLU A 262 16.98 -10.87 -11.66
N GLY A 263 16.27 -11.31 -12.71
CA GLY A 263 16.29 -12.70 -13.17
C GLY A 263 15.21 -13.60 -12.57
N ALA A 264 14.48 -13.13 -11.54
CA ALA A 264 13.38 -13.90 -10.94
C ALA A 264 12.29 -14.22 -11.97
N LYS A 265 12.09 -15.52 -12.25
CA LYS A 265 11.11 -16.00 -13.22
C LYS A 265 9.70 -15.80 -12.70
N GLY A 266 8.80 -15.34 -13.58
CA GLY A 266 7.40 -15.04 -13.21
C GLY A 266 7.19 -13.62 -12.70
N PHE A 267 8.22 -12.76 -12.76
CA PHE A 267 8.14 -11.35 -12.41
C PHE A 267 8.29 -10.43 -13.64
N PRO A 268 7.63 -9.25 -13.68
CA PRO A 268 6.72 -8.73 -12.66
C PRO A 268 5.49 -9.62 -12.49
N PHE A 269 5.11 -9.86 -11.23
CA PHE A 269 3.91 -10.60 -10.89
C PHE A 269 2.80 -9.57 -10.75
N ASP A 270 1.89 -9.52 -11.72
CA ASP A 270 0.82 -8.51 -11.76
C ASP A 270 -0.50 -9.13 -12.18
N GLU A 271 -1.53 -8.96 -11.35
CA GLU A 271 -2.86 -9.47 -11.63
C GLU A 271 -3.61 -8.55 -12.61
N PRO A 272 -4.38 -9.11 -13.57
CA PRO A 272 -5.11 -8.33 -14.56
C PRO A 272 -6.23 -7.47 -13.98
N GLY A 273 -6.71 -7.80 -12.77
CA GLY A 273 -7.74 -7.08 -12.02
C GLY A 273 -7.92 -7.65 -10.61
N ALA A 274 -8.81 -7.04 -9.83
CA ALA A 274 -9.17 -7.52 -8.49
C ALA A 274 -9.74 -8.95 -8.53
N PHE A 275 -9.42 -9.78 -7.53
CA PHE A 275 -10.02 -11.10 -7.39
C PHE A 275 -10.25 -11.51 -5.92
N VAL A 276 -11.10 -12.52 -5.73
CA VAL A 276 -11.31 -13.26 -4.48
C VAL A 276 -10.91 -14.72 -4.75
N GLY A 277 -10.14 -15.33 -3.86
CA GLY A 277 -9.63 -16.68 -4.03
C GLY A 277 -8.16 -16.79 -3.66
N GLN A 278 -7.45 -17.68 -4.35
CA GLN A 278 -6.04 -17.97 -4.09
C GLN A 278 -5.22 -17.83 -5.36
N THR A 279 -4.01 -17.28 -5.24
CA THR A 279 -2.99 -17.25 -6.30
C THR A 279 -1.62 -17.58 -5.69
N SER A 280 -0.65 -17.91 -6.52
CA SER A 280 0.71 -18.18 -6.06
C SER A 280 1.77 -17.84 -7.10
N VAL A 281 2.98 -17.55 -6.61
CA VAL A 281 4.16 -17.27 -7.44
C VAL A 281 5.38 -18.01 -6.89
N GLN A 282 6.30 -18.35 -7.79
CA GLN A 282 7.56 -19.00 -7.45
C GLN A 282 8.68 -17.96 -7.31
N LEU A 283 9.26 -17.86 -6.13
CA LEU A 283 10.42 -17.03 -5.84
C LEU A 283 11.68 -17.84 -6.16
N THR A 284 12.36 -17.46 -7.24
CA THR A 284 13.38 -18.30 -7.89
C THR A 284 14.81 -17.85 -7.61
N GLU A 285 14.98 -16.61 -7.17
CA GLU A 285 16.28 -15.99 -6.88
C GLU A 285 16.33 -15.52 -5.41
N PRO A 286 17.50 -15.54 -4.75
CA PRO A 286 17.67 -14.87 -3.47
C PRO A 286 17.43 -13.36 -3.58
N GLY A 287 16.82 -12.78 -2.56
CA GLY A 287 16.68 -11.34 -2.41
C GLY A 287 15.36 -10.88 -1.81
N LEU A 288 15.14 -9.56 -1.88
CA LEU A 288 13.91 -8.92 -1.39
C LEU A 288 12.80 -8.99 -2.43
N TYR A 289 11.67 -9.57 -2.03
CA TYR A 289 10.40 -9.54 -2.77
C TYR A 289 9.39 -8.72 -1.99
N ALA A 290 8.80 -7.71 -2.61
CA ALA A 290 7.73 -6.90 -2.02
C ALA A 290 6.49 -6.91 -2.93
N PHE A 291 5.31 -6.92 -2.31
CA PHE A 291 4.01 -6.97 -2.96
C PHE A 291 3.10 -5.88 -2.42
N ALA A 292 2.19 -5.39 -3.26
CA ALA A 292 1.14 -4.46 -2.88
C ALA A 292 -0.20 -4.79 -3.55
N CYS A 293 -1.28 -4.32 -2.93
CA CYS A 293 -2.57 -4.21 -3.61
C CYS A 293 -2.63 -2.89 -4.37
N LYS A 294 -2.83 -2.91 -5.69
CA LYS A 294 -3.03 -1.69 -6.50
C LYS A 294 -4.30 -0.93 -6.14
N ILE A 295 -5.34 -1.63 -5.68
CA ILE A 295 -6.61 -1.03 -5.23
C ILE A 295 -6.41 -0.32 -3.90
N HIS A 296 -5.59 -0.91 -3.02
CA HIS A 296 -5.29 -0.40 -1.67
C HIS A 296 -3.77 -0.28 -1.48
N PRO A 297 -3.09 0.75 -2.05
CA PRO A 297 -1.63 0.81 -2.19
C PRO A 297 -0.78 0.69 -0.91
N TYR A 298 -1.41 0.76 0.26
CA TYR A 298 -0.75 0.63 1.57
C TYR A 298 -0.86 -0.77 2.17
N MET A 299 -1.63 -1.66 1.55
CA MET A 299 -1.56 -3.09 1.85
C MET A 299 -0.27 -3.63 1.26
N LEU A 300 0.76 -3.77 2.10
CA LEU A 300 2.09 -4.22 1.71
C LEU A 300 2.41 -5.57 2.36
N GLY A 301 3.11 -6.42 1.62
CA GLY A 301 3.70 -7.67 2.13
C GLY A 301 5.10 -7.87 1.57
N ALA A 302 6.01 -8.45 2.35
CA ALA A 302 7.39 -8.69 1.92
C ALA A 302 7.91 -10.07 2.32
N ILE A 303 8.76 -10.64 1.47
CA ILE A 303 9.49 -11.87 1.72
C ILE A 303 10.98 -11.61 1.43
N VAL A 304 11.84 -11.82 2.41
CA VAL A 304 13.28 -11.93 2.18
C VAL A 304 13.59 -13.40 1.91
N VAL A 305 14.07 -13.71 0.70
CA VAL A 305 14.50 -15.05 0.31
C VAL A 305 16.02 -15.11 0.43
N ASP A 306 16.51 -15.72 1.51
CA ASP A 306 17.93 -15.79 1.81
C ASP A 306 18.62 -16.95 1.08
N ASP A 307 19.89 -16.76 0.74
CA ASP A 307 20.77 -17.85 0.28
C ASP A 307 21.48 -18.45 1.50
N PRO A 308 21.34 -19.74 1.82
CA PRO A 308 22.00 -20.32 2.99
C PRO A 308 23.54 -20.29 2.92
N LEU A 309 24.12 -19.84 1.81
CA LEU A 309 25.57 -19.67 1.61
C LEU A 309 26.05 -18.22 1.81
N THR A 310 25.21 -17.30 2.28
CA THR A 310 25.59 -15.91 2.57
C THR A 310 25.65 -15.61 4.06
N PRO A 311 26.47 -14.62 4.49
CA PRO A 311 26.69 -14.32 5.90
C PRO A 311 25.58 -13.52 6.61
N GLY A 312 24.53 -13.10 5.90
CA GLY A 312 23.41 -12.30 6.42
C GLY A 312 22.22 -12.39 5.48
N LEU A 313 21.09 -11.80 5.88
CA LEU A 313 19.86 -11.80 5.09
C LEU A 313 20.10 -11.11 3.75
N ASP A 314 20.10 -11.89 2.67
CA ASP A 314 20.44 -11.43 1.33
C ASP A 314 19.27 -10.66 0.70
N PHE A 315 19.48 -9.38 0.38
CA PHE A 315 18.52 -8.56 -0.38
C PHE A 315 18.65 -8.74 -1.90
N GLY A 316 19.58 -9.55 -2.37
CA GLY A 316 19.90 -9.79 -3.76
C GLY A 316 20.89 -8.75 -4.29
N LYS A 317 21.58 -9.06 -5.39
CA LYS A 317 22.58 -8.17 -5.99
C LYS A 317 21.97 -6.93 -6.64
N LYS A 318 20.92 -7.17 -7.42
CA LYS A 318 20.17 -6.15 -8.17
C LYS A 318 18.69 -6.39 -8.02
N LEU A 319 17.97 -5.31 -7.84
CA LEU A 319 16.53 -5.29 -7.60
C LEU A 319 15.85 -4.48 -8.71
N ARG A 320 14.79 -5.07 -9.26
CA ARG A 320 13.82 -4.38 -10.09
C ARG A 320 12.78 -3.74 -9.17
N VAL A 321 12.42 -2.49 -9.44
CA VAL A 321 11.35 -1.78 -8.72
C VAL A 321 10.25 -1.42 -9.72
N ASN A 322 9.00 -1.73 -9.39
CA ASN A 322 7.80 -1.44 -10.20
C ASN A 322 7.39 0.04 -10.13
N SER A 323 8.37 0.92 -10.26
CA SER A 323 8.24 2.37 -10.28
C SER A 323 9.35 2.87 -11.20
N ARG A 324 8.99 3.55 -12.28
CA ARG A 324 9.91 4.07 -13.32
C ARG A 324 10.81 3.00 -13.95
N ALA A 325 10.36 1.75 -13.95
CA ALA A 325 11.09 0.57 -14.42
C ALA A 325 12.54 0.47 -13.92
N LEU A 326 12.79 0.83 -12.66
CA LEU A 326 14.13 0.91 -12.10
C LEU A 326 14.81 -0.46 -11.97
N ASP A 327 16.12 -0.45 -12.18
CA ASP A 327 17.04 -1.58 -11.98
C ASP A 327 18.24 -1.06 -11.19
N VAL A 328 18.26 -1.37 -9.89
CA VAL A 328 19.18 -0.75 -8.94
C VAL A 328 19.90 -1.79 -8.09
N PRO A 329 21.13 -1.52 -7.64
CA PRO A 329 21.77 -2.35 -6.63
C PRO A 329 20.95 -2.35 -5.33
N SER A 330 21.01 -3.42 -4.54
CA SER A 330 20.22 -3.51 -3.30
C SER A 330 20.63 -2.52 -2.21
N ASN A 331 21.82 -1.91 -2.30
CA ASN A 331 22.22 -0.83 -1.40
C ASN A 331 21.72 0.57 -1.83
N ALA A 332 20.99 0.67 -2.95
CA ALA A 332 20.48 1.93 -3.47
C ALA A 332 19.59 2.67 -2.47
N ASP A 333 19.66 4.00 -2.48
CA ASP A 333 18.88 4.85 -1.58
C ASP A 333 17.36 4.56 -1.68
N VAL A 334 16.83 4.37 -2.89
CA VAL A 334 15.40 4.09 -3.10
C VAL A 334 14.95 2.81 -2.41
N ILE A 335 15.80 1.77 -2.38
CA ILE A 335 15.49 0.51 -1.69
C ILE A 335 15.42 0.77 -0.19
N MET A 336 16.36 1.53 0.37
CA MET A 336 16.37 1.86 1.79
C MET A 336 15.16 2.73 2.19
N GLN A 337 14.76 3.68 1.35
CA GLN A 337 13.55 4.49 1.54
C GLN A 337 12.30 3.61 1.55
N LEU A 338 12.17 2.70 0.58
CA LEU A 338 11.00 1.82 0.49
C LEU A 338 10.92 0.81 1.65
N VAL A 339 12.05 0.31 2.14
CA VAL A 339 12.10 -0.57 3.32
C VAL A 339 11.75 0.21 4.60
N ASP A 340 12.22 1.45 4.78
CA ASP A 340 11.76 2.33 5.86
C ASP A 340 10.25 2.54 5.81
N LYS A 341 9.70 2.80 4.62
CA LYS A 341 8.25 2.96 4.43
C LYS A 341 7.48 1.70 4.70
N PHE A 342 7.95 0.54 4.25
CA PHE A 342 7.34 -0.73 4.58
C PHE A 342 7.12 -0.86 6.09
N PHE A 343 8.17 -0.68 6.90
CA PHE A 343 8.05 -0.79 8.36
C PHE A 343 7.23 0.35 8.99
N THR A 344 7.29 1.57 8.46
CA THR A 344 6.44 2.67 8.95
C THR A 344 4.95 2.38 8.69
N ILE A 345 4.62 1.79 7.54
CA ILE A 345 3.26 1.49 7.12
C ILE A 345 2.71 0.27 7.88
N THR A 346 3.45 -0.84 7.88
CA THR A 346 2.93 -2.14 8.32
C THR A 346 3.11 -2.42 9.81
N VAL A 347 3.79 -1.54 10.56
CA VAL A 347 4.04 -1.71 11.99
C VAL A 347 3.42 -0.52 12.75
N PRO A 348 2.19 -0.65 13.28
CA PRO A 348 1.49 0.47 13.91
C PRO A 348 2.21 1.12 15.10
N SER A 349 3.11 0.40 15.78
CA SER A 349 3.94 0.99 16.84
C SER A 349 5.00 1.99 16.32
N ASN A 350 5.24 2.03 15.00
CA ASN A 350 6.11 3.00 14.35
C ASN A 350 5.37 4.26 13.90
N TRP A 351 4.06 4.38 14.10
CA TRP A 351 3.31 5.58 13.71
C TRP A 351 3.64 6.77 14.61
N GLN A 352 3.53 7.97 14.06
CA GLN A 352 3.81 9.21 14.76
C GLN A 352 2.66 9.57 15.70
N HIS A 353 2.98 9.67 16.99
CA HIS A 353 2.02 10.09 18.00
C HIS A 353 2.34 11.50 18.50
N PHE A 354 1.54 12.46 18.09
CA PHE A 354 1.57 13.84 18.56
C PHE A 354 0.67 14.05 19.78
N SER A 355 1.02 15.05 20.57
CA SER A 355 0.21 15.58 21.68
C SER A 355 -0.05 17.06 21.48
N ASP A 356 -1.26 17.52 21.80
CA ASP A 356 -1.59 18.95 21.82
C ASP A 356 -0.93 19.69 22.99
N THR A 357 -0.44 19.01 24.03
CA THR A 357 0.00 19.67 25.27
C THR A 357 1.49 19.61 25.54
N GLN A 358 2.20 18.62 25.00
CA GLN A 358 3.60 18.38 25.28
C GLN A 358 4.32 17.82 24.06
N ASP A 359 5.64 18.03 24.02
CA ASP A 359 6.47 17.38 23.02
C ASP A 359 6.45 15.87 23.25
N THR A 360 6.53 15.11 22.17
CA THR A 360 6.60 13.65 22.16
C THR A 360 7.85 13.21 21.38
N THR A 361 8.16 11.93 21.39
CA THR A 361 9.33 11.39 20.69
C THR A 361 8.89 10.32 19.72
N TRP A 362 9.31 10.45 18.47
CA TRP A 362 9.17 9.43 17.45
C TRP A 362 10.48 8.68 17.28
N ASP A 363 10.49 7.44 17.75
CA ASP A 363 11.63 6.51 17.65
C ASP A 363 11.15 5.19 17.01
N PRO A 364 10.92 5.17 15.68
CA PRO A 364 10.53 3.94 15.01
C PRO A 364 11.62 2.89 15.23
N SER A 365 11.18 1.64 15.38
CA SER A 365 12.06 0.51 15.62
C SER A 365 11.96 -0.48 14.47
N PHE A 366 13.09 -1.06 14.10
CA PHE A 366 13.20 -2.00 13.00
C PHE A 366 13.80 -3.31 13.50
N PRO A 367 13.69 -4.42 12.74
CA PRO A 367 14.40 -5.64 13.10
C PRO A 367 15.91 -5.36 13.16
N PRO A 368 16.63 -5.65 14.27
CA PRO A 368 18.08 -5.44 14.37
C PRO A 368 18.86 -6.54 13.60
N ALA A 369 18.40 -6.89 12.41
CA ALA A 369 18.93 -7.96 11.58
C ALA A 369 20.14 -7.48 10.77
N PRO A 370 21.14 -8.35 10.55
CA PRO A 370 22.19 -8.08 9.59
C PRO A 370 21.68 -8.30 8.16
N ILE A 371 21.79 -7.26 7.33
CA ILE A 371 21.31 -7.28 5.94
C ILE A 371 22.50 -7.25 5.00
N LEU A 372 22.59 -8.24 4.12
CA LEU A 372 23.55 -8.26 3.04
C LEU A 372 22.96 -7.56 1.82
N THR A 373 23.63 -6.49 1.40
CA THR A 373 23.32 -5.73 0.20
C THR A 373 24.53 -5.74 -0.74
N TYR A 374 24.38 -5.15 -1.92
CA TYR A 374 25.44 -5.05 -2.91
C TYR A 374 25.43 -3.65 -3.51
N ASN A 375 26.61 -3.16 -3.88
CA ASN A 375 26.76 -1.89 -4.59
C ASN A 375 26.67 -2.05 -6.11
N SER A 376 26.78 -0.93 -6.85
CA SER A 376 26.65 -0.91 -8.31
C SER A 376 27.67 -1.81 -9.05
N ASP A 377 28.82 -2.09 -8.44
CA ASP A 377 29.84 -2.99 -9.00
C ASP A 377 29.54 -4.47 -8.67
N GLY A 378 28.47 -4.74 -7.91
CA GLY A 378 28.10 -6.07 -7.42
C GLY A 378 28.94 -6.54 -6.24
N ASN A 379 29.67 -5.65 -5.57
CA ASN A 379 30.44 -5.99 -4.38
C ASN A 379 29.52 -6.03 -3.15
N PRO A 380 29.69 -7.03 -2.25
CA PRO A 380 28.83 -7.18 -1.08
C PRO A 380 29.15 -6.15 0.01
N GLU A 381 28.09 -5.56 0.58
CA GLU A 381 28.11 -4.65 1.70
C GLU A 381 27.17 -5.17 2.79
N LEU A 382 27.68 -5.30 4.02
CA LEU A 382 26.90 -5.81 5.14
C LEU A 382 26.45 -4.63 6.01
N ILE A 383 25.14 -4.50 6.22
CA ILE A 383 24.59 -3.66 7.28
C ILE A 383 24.50 -4.53 8.54
N PRO A 384 25.30 -4.29 9.60
CA PRO A 384 25.31 -5.19 10.76
C PRO A 384 24.00 -5.18 11.57
N SER A 385 23.33 -4.03 11.65
CA SER A 385 22.02 -3.87 12.27
C SER A 385 21.17 -2.88 11.49
N LEU A 386 20.08 -3.37 10.88
CA LEU A 386 19.15 -2.53 10.13
C LEU A 386 18.56 -1.41 11.01
N ASP A 387 18.18 -1.72 12.25
CA ASP A 387 17.68 -0.74 13.22
C ASP A 387 18.66 0.43 13.43
N GLN A 388 19.91 0.14 13.78
CA GLN A 388 20.90 1.18 14.03
C GLN A 388 21.25 1.97 12.76
N PHE A 389 21.29 1.28 11.61
CA PHE A 389 21.53 1.92 10.32
C PHE A 389 20.40 2.90 9.97
N PHE A 390 19.15 2.48 10.09
CA PHE A 390 17.99 3.33 9.80
C PHE A 390 17.85 4.48 10.78
N LYS A 391 18.13 4.28 12.08
CA LYS A 391 18.16 5.37 13.06
C LYS A 391 19.18 6.45 12.67
N GLY A 392 20.37 6.05 12.21
CA GLY A 392 21.37 6.97 11.68
C GLY A 392 20.94 7.64 10.37
N LYS A 393 20.48 6.86 9.39
CA LYS A 393 20.11 7.32 8.05
C LYS A 393 18.93 8.29 8.06
N PHE A 394 17.86 7.96 8.79
CA PHE A 394 16.63 8.74 8.87
C PHE A 394 16.58 9.69 10.06
N GLN A 395 17.66 9.75 10.84
CA GLN A 395 17.88 10.68 11.95
C GLN A 395 16.80 10.54 13.03
N THR A 396 16.62 9.34 13.55
CA THR A 396 15.72 9.03 14.68
C THR A 396 16.52 8.66 15.93
N PRO A 397 16.01 8.94 17.15
CA PRO A 397 14.70 9.51 17.47
C PRO A 397 14.53 10.99 17.06
N LYS A 398 13.30 11.38 16.70
CA LYS A 398 12.90 12.76 16.42
C LYS A 398 11.97 13.30 17.50
N THR A 399 12.19 14.54 17.92
CA THR A 399 11.20 15.25 18.73
C THR A 399 10.02 15.65 17.85
N LEU A 400 8.83 15.28 18.28
CA LEU A 400 7.56 15.73 17.70
C LEU A 400 7.02 16.87 18.58
N PRO A 401 7.07 18.14 18.12
CA PRO A 401 6.64 19.27 18.94
C PRO A 401 5.15 19.20 19.30
N ALA A 402 4.80 19.75 20.46
CA ALA A 402 3.39 19.89 20.85
C ALA A 402 2.59 20.64 19.78
N THR A 403 1.44 20.10 19.37
CA THR A 403 0.61 20.64 18.27
C THR A 403 -0.34 21.72 18.79
N LYS A 404 0.20 22.83 19.30
CA LYS A 404 -0.58 23.94 19.88
C LYS A 404 -0.91 25.06 18.91
N THR A 405 -0.23 25.11 17.77
CA THR A 405 -0.33 26.23 16.85
C THR A 405 -1.65 26.15 16.10
N ARG A 406 -2.52 27.13 16.31
CA ARG A 406 -3.74 27.32 15.52
C ARG A 406 -3.55 28.52 14.59
N PRO A 407 -4.13 28.52 13.38
CA PRO A 407 -4.11 29.69 12.52
C PRO A 407 -4.70 30.91 13.24
N ALA A 408 -4.05 32.07 13.10
CA ALA A 408 -4.50 33.31 13.73
C ALA A 408 -5.87 33.77 13.20
N THR A 409 -6.12 33.56 11.92
CA THR A 409 -7.42 33.78 11.28
C THR A 409 -8.17 32.45 11.24
N PRO A 410 -9.40 32.37 11.80
CA PRO A 410 -10.18 31.14 11.75
C PRO A 410 -10.59 30.74 10.32
N GLY A 411 -10.93 29.47 10.13
CA GLY A 411 -11.64 29.02 8.94
C GLY A 411 -13.12 29.41 8.97
N VAL A 412 -13.84 29.09 7.90
CA VAL A 412 -15.30 29.18 7.81
C VAL A 412 -15.87 27.77 7.86
N GLY A 413 -16.67 27.50 8.89
CA GLY A 413 -17.38 26.22 9.05
C GLY A 413 -16.54 25.13 9.69
N GLU A 414 -16.49 23.95 9.06
CA GLU A 414 -15.97 22.72 9.63
C GLU A 414 -15.19 21.91 8.59
N VAL A 415 -14.41 20.94 9.06
CA VAL A 415 -13.76 19.93 8.22
C VAL A 415 -14.06 18.54 8.75
N TRP A 416 -14.44 17.63 7.87
CA TRP A 416 -14.69 16.22 8.13
C TRP A 416 -13.52 15.40 7.61
N ILE A 417 -12.99 14.51 8.45
CA ILE A 417 -11.78 13.75 8.18
C ILE A 417 -12.09 12.27 8.39
N ASP A 418 -11.82 11.44 7.39
CA ASP A 418 -11.90 9.99 7.54
C ASP A 418 -10.69 9.49 8.36
N THR A 419 -10.92 9.25 9.65
CA THR A 419 -9.96 8.62 10.56
C THR A 419 -9.99 7.11 10.37
N GLU A 420 -9.60 6.67 9.17
CA GLU A 420 -9.79 5.30 8.66
C GLU A 420 -9.18 4.20 9.54
N MET A 421 -8.14 4.52 10.31
CA MET A 421 -7.42 3.52 11.10
C MET A 421 -7.91 3.40 12.55
N GLU A 422 -8.90 4.21 12.98
CA GLU A 422 -9.42 4.15 14.34
C GLU A 422 -10.13 2.83 14.64
N GLU A 423 -9.79 2.19 15.75
CA GLU A 423 -10.51 1.00 16.22
C GLU A 423 -11.57 1.37 17.24
N TYR A 424 -12.68 0.65 17.24
CA TYR A 424 -13.83 0.89 18.10
C TYR A 424 -14.32 -0.40 18.75
N ALA A 425 -14.83 -0.28 19.98
CA ALA A 425 -15.17 -1.42 20.84
C ALA A 425 -16.22 -2.36 20.26
N HIS A 426 -17.17 -1.85 19.46
CA HIS A 426 -18.26 -2.65 18.89
C HIS A 426 -18.11 -2.88 17.38
N LYS A 427 -16.92 -2.63 16.82
CA LYS A 427 -16.60 -2.88 15.42
C LYS A 427 -15.55 -3.98 15.28
N THR A 428 -15.68 -4.76 14.22
CA THR A 428 -14.64 -5.72 13.78
C THR A 428 -13.82 -5.18 12.62
N LYS A 429 -14.31 -4.11 11.97
CA LYS A 429 -13.61 -3.36 10.92
C LYS A 429 -13.25 -1.97 11.43
N VAL A 430 -12.30 -1.31 10.78
CA VAL A 430 -11.69 -0.08 11.30
C VAL A 430 -12.29 1.19 10.69
N GLY A 431 -12.12 2.28 11.41
CA GLY A 431 -12.27 3.65 10.95
C GLY A 431 -13.54 4.38 11.38
N ALA A 432 -13.50 5.70 11.28
CA ALA A 432 -14.63 6.60 11.54
C ALA A 432 -14.49 7.89 10.71
N VAL A 433 -15.48 8.76 10.82
CA VAL A 433 -15.40 10.13 10.29
C VAL A 433 -15.40 11.13 11.45
N THR A 434 -14.38 11.98 11.50
CA THR A 434 -14.12 12.96 12.54
C THR A 434 -14.45 14.37 12.06
N LYS A 435 -15.25 15.11 12.83
CA LYS A 435 -15.58 16.51 12.57
C LYS A 435 -14.72 17.44 13.43
N ILE A 436 -14.14 18.45 12.79
CA ILE A 436 -13.40 19.55 13.43
C ILE A 436 -14.06 20.88 13.07
N ASN A 437 -14.33 21.71 14.06
CA ASN A 437 -14.81 23.08 13.83
C ASN A 437 -13.63 24.00 13.54
N THR A 438 -13.63 24.67 12.39
CA THR A 438 -12.48 25.49 11.95
C THR A 438 -12.49 26.90 12.53
N GLN A 439 -13.53 27.26 13.28
CA GLN A 439 -13.66 28.57 13.95
C GLN A 439 -12.97 28.60 15.31
N ASN A 440 -13.01 27.47 16.03
CA ASN A 440 -12.41 27.31 17.36
C ASN A 440 -11.40 26.15 17.45
N TRP A 441 -11.30 25.32 16.41
CA TRP A 441 -10.40 24.16 16.31
C TRP A 441 -10.72 23.02 17.29
N ASP A 442 -11.98 22.90 17.70
CA ASP A 442 -12.44 21.79 18.53
C ASP A 442 -12.77 20.56 17.66
N VAL A 443 -12.34 19.38 18.11
CA VAL A 443 -12.82 18.10 17.57
C VAL A 443 -14.21 17.84 18.16
N GLU A 444 -15.26 18.14 17.42
CA GLU A 444 -16.63 18.16 17.94
C GLU A 444 -17.30 16.78 17.94
N ARG A 445 -17.01 15.95 16.92
CA ARG A 445 -17.70 14.66 16.72
C ARG A 445 -16.81 13.60 16.07
N LYS A 446 -17.04 12.35 16.41
CA LYS A 446 -16.61 11.15 15.68
C LYS A 446 -17.82 10.27 15.38
N VAL A 447 -17.88 9.74 14.16
CA VAL A 447 -18.99 8.92 13.65
C VAL A 447 -18.41 7.59 13.15
N ALA A 448 -18.54 6.55 13.95
CA ALA A 448 -17.98 5.22 13.71
C ALA A 448 -18.98 4.25 13.04
N LEU A 449 -20.28 4.51 13.20
CA LEU A 449 -21.38 3.70 12.69
C LEU A 449 -21.28 2.20 13.05
N PRO A 450 -21.18 1.82 14.35
CA PRO A 450 -21.01 0.43 14.76
C PRO A 450 -22.15 -0.49 14.29
N GLN A 451 -23.38 0.03 14.15
CA GLN A 451 -24.55 -0.70 13.69
C GLN A 451 -24.45 -1.27 12.27
N VAL A 452 -23.58 -0.71 11.42
CA VAL A 452 -23.29 -1.23 10.08
C VAL A 452 -21.87 -1.76 9.93
N ASN A 453 -21.07 -1.69 11.00
CA ASN A 453 -19.66 -2.11 11.01
C ASN A 453 -18.87 -1.48 9.84
N MET A 454 -19.06 -0.17 9.62
CA MET A 454 -18.46 0.60 8.52
C MET A 454 -16.97 0.25 8.36
N ASN A 455 -16.59 -0.21 7.16
CA ASN A 455 -15.28 -0.78 6.89
C ASN A 455 -14.39 0.21 6.12
N ASN A 456 -13.37 0.76 6.79
CA ASN A 456 -12.34 1.60 6.18
C ASN A 456 -12.93 2.78 5.37
N PRO A 457 -13.51 3.80 6.04
CA PRO A 457 -13.97 5.00 5.37
C PRO A 457 -12.79 5.71 4.69
N HIS A 458 -12.87 5.93 3.37
CA HIS A 458 -11.73 6.42 2.59
C HIS A 458 -11.93 7.82 2.01
N ASN A 459 -13.15 8.12 1.58
CA ASN A 459 -13.52 9.44 1.11
C ASN A 459 -14.95 9.78 1.53
N ASN A 460 -15.17 11.07 1.78
CA ASN A 460 -16.44 11.61 2.18
C ASN A 460 -16.82 12.87 1.38
N TRP A 461 -18.13 13.11 1.26
CA TRP A 461 -18.70 14.28 0.59
C TRP A 461 -20.06 14.68 1.19
N THR A 462 -20.65 15.80 0.75
CA THR A 462 -21.95 16.28 1.26
C THR A 462 -22.96 16.62 0.16
N ASP A 463 -24.24 16.63 0.50
CA ASP A 463 -25.31 17.10 -0.38
C ASP A 463 -25.36 18.62 -0.47
N LYS A 464 -26.06 19.16 -1.47
CA LYS A 464 -26.18 20.61 -1.68
C LYS A 464 -26.75 21.40 -0.50
N ASN A 465 -27.50 20.75 0.41
CA ASN A 465 -28.06 21.41 1.60
C ASN A 465 -27.15 21.26 2.82
N GLU A 466 -26.02 20.57 2.68
CA GLU A 466 -25.11 20.20 3.75
C GLU A 466 -25.84 19.51 4.91
N LYS A 467 -26.76 18.62 4.59
CA LYS A 467 -27.54 17.86 5.57
C LYS A 467 -26.92 16.50 5.84
N TYR A 468 -26.43 15.85 4.79
CA TYR A 468 -25.89 14.49 4.85
C TYR A 468 -24.40 14.48 4.55
N ILE A 469 -23.70 13.57 5.21
CA ILE A 469 -22.36 13.15 4.80
C ILE A 469 -22.48 11.78 4.14
N TYR A 470 -21.88 11.63 2.98
CA TYR A 470 -21.70 10.39 2.24
C TYR A 470 -20.30 9.87 2.49
N VAL A 471 -20.13 8.58 2.74
CA VAL A 471 -18.83 7.97 3.02
C VAL A 471 -18.72 6.64 2.31
N ASN A 472 -17.62 6.41 1.61
CA ASN A 472 -17.36 5.14 0.96
C ASN A 472 -16.61 4.18 1.87
N GLU A 473 -17.05 2.92 1.92
CA GLU A 473 -16.35 1.82 2.59
C GLU A 473 -15.36 1.17 1.61
N TRP A 474 -14.09 1.60 1.61
CA TRP A 474 -13.12 1.26 0.56
C TRP A 474 -12.70 -0.22 0.53
N PHE A 475 -12.89 -0.93 1.64
CA PHE A 475 -12.62 -2.37 1.75
C PHE A 475 -13.92 -3.20 1.68
N ASN A 476 -15.02 -2.59 1.24
CA ASN A 476 -16.33 -3.24 1.09
C ASN A 476 -16.97 -2.82 -0.24
N ASN A 477 -18.29 -2.96 -0.38
CA ASN A 477 -19.02 -2.60 -1.60
C ASN A 477 -20.09 -1.52 -1.38
N LYS A 478 -19.95 -0.70 -0.33
CA LYS A 478 -21.02 0.15 0.20
C LYS A 478 -20.64 1.63 0.26
N THR A 479 -21.66 2.48 0.16
CA THR A 479 -21.63 3.89 0.56
C THR A 479 -22.62 4.08 1.71
N ASP A 480 -22.14 4.68 2.80
CA ASP A 480 -22.92 5.05 3.97
C ASP A 480 -23.39 6.49 3.91
N VAL A 481 -24.52 6.76 4.56
CA VAL A 481 -25.08 8.10 4.71
C VAL A 481 -25.44 8.34 6.17
N PHE A 482 -24.98 9.46 6.72
CA PHE A 482 -25.38 9.92 8.04
C PHE A 482 -25.75 11.41 8.04
N ASP A 483 -26.56 11.82 9.01
CA ASP A 483 -26.93 13.22 9.22
C ASP A 483 -25.76 14.02 9.81
N ARG A 484 -25.33 15.07 9.10
CA ARG A 484 -24.15 15.88 9.44
C ARG A 484 -24.21 16.44 10.85
N ALA A 485 -25.36 16.93 11.28
CA ALA A 485 -25.51 17.62 12.56
C ALA A 485 -25.49 16.63 13.74
N THR A 486 -26.21 15.52 13.60
CA THR A 486 -26.44 14.57 14.70
C THR A 486 -25.49 13.38 14.70
N GLY A 487 -24.85 13.07 13.57
CA GLY A 487 -24.12 11.82 13.36
C GLY A 487 -25.00 10.59 13.20
N ALA A 488 -26.34 10.76 13.16
CA ALA A 488 -27.26 9.65 13.09
C ALA A 488 -27.19 8.96 11.72
N PHE A 489 -27.06 7.64 11.72
CA PHE A 489 -27.14 6.83 10.50
C PHE A 489 -28.49 7.00 9.81
N VAL A 490 -28.44 7.14 8.49
CA VAL A 490 -29.62 7.38 7.66
C VAL A 490 -29.88 6.18 6.75
N ARG A 491 -28.85 5.70 6.04
CA ARG A 491 -28.93 4.53 5.15
C ARG A 491 -27.54 4.07 4.69
N GLN A 492 -27.52 2.88 4.12
CA GLN A 492 -26.39 2.30 3.42
C GLN A 492 -26.88 1.77 2.07
N ILE A 493 -26.07 1.94 1.02
CA ILE A 493 -26.37 1.42 -0.33
C ILE A 493 -25.18 0.66 -0.89
N GLU A 494 -25.46 -0.44 -1.59
CA GLU A 494 -24.44 -1.17 -2.35
C GLU A 494 -24.17 -0.47 -3.68
N VAL A 495 -22.91 -0.15 -3.94
CA VAL A 495 -22.48 0.61 -5.12
C VAL A 495 -21.53 -0.18 -6.02
N GLY A 496 -20.87 -1.21 -5.50
CA GLY A 496 -19.87 -1.99 -6.21
C GLY A 496 -18.59 -2.12 -5.39
N PRO A 497 -17.67 -3.01 -5.76
CA PRO A 497 -16.50 -3.36 -4.96
C PRO A 497 -15.49 -2.21 -4.83
N ASP A 498 -15.01 -2.00 -3.61
CA ASP A 498 -13.98 -1.03 -3.23
C ASP A 498 -14.30 0.39 -3.74
N PRO A 499 -15.46 0.98 -3.35
CA PRO A 499 -15.76 2.34 -3.72
C PRO A 499 -14.70 3.26 -3.11
N SER A 500 -14.02 4.04 -3.95
CA SER A 500 -12.93 4.91 -3.52
C SER A 500 -13.49 6.30 -3.21
N HIS A 501 -13.77 7.12 -4.21
CA HIS A 501 -14.19 8.51 -4.03
C HIS A 501 -15.65 8.74 -4.37
N VAL A 502 -16.30 9.63 -3.60
CA VAL A 502 -17.67 10.08 -3.78
C VAL A 502 -17.70 11.60 -3.92
N MET A 503 -18.43 12.10 -4.90
CA MET A 503 -18.69 13.54 -5.06
C MET A 503 -20.10 13.78 -5.57
N THR A 504 -20.73 14.89 -5.18
CA THR A 504 -22.02 15.29 -5.77
C THR A 504 -21.82 16.12 -7.03
N ARG A 505 -22.67 15.88 -8.03
CA ARG A 505 -22.75 16.69 -9.24
C ARG A 505 -23.23 18.09 -8.87
N THR A 506 -22.54 19.09 -9.40
CA THR A 506 -22.76 20.49 -9.02
C THR A 506 -24.18 20.98 -9.33
N ASP A 507 -24.82 20.48 -10.38
CA ASP A 507 -26.13 20.92 -10.90
C ASP A 507 -27.33 20.13 -10.35
N THR A 508 -27.23 18.80 -10.24
CA THR A 508 -28.37 17.93 -9.87
C THR A 508 -28.28 17.28 -8.50
N ASP A 509 -27.13 17.41 -7.80
CA ASP A 509 -26.90 16.75 -6.50
C ASP A 509 -26.87 15.21 -6.58
N GLN A 510 -26.79 14.64 -7.79
CA GLN A 510 -26.54 13.21 -7.98
C GLN A 510 -25.13 12.87 -7.51
N LEU A 511 -24.93 11.72 -6.87
CA LEU A 511 -23.61 11.31 -6.41
C LEU A 511 -22.90 10.55 -7.52
N HIS A 512 -21.61 10.79 -7.70
CA HIS A 512 -20.70 9.97 -8.49
C HIS A 512 -19.77 9.22 -7.53
N VAL A 513 -19.73 7.89 -7.65
CA VAL A 513 -18.91 7.01 -6.81
C VAL A 513 -17.99 6.18 -7.69
N ALA A 514 -16.69 6.39 -7.60
CA ALA A 514 -15.72 5.60 -8.34
C ALA A 514 -15.57 4.21 -7.72
N ILE A 515 -15.64 3.16 -8.55
CA ILE A 515 -15.57 1.77 -8.12
C ILE A 515 -14.18 1.23 -8.45
N ASN A 516 -13.26 1.34 -7.49
CA ASN A 516 -11.84 1.06 -7.69
C ASN A 516 -11.58 -0.43 -7.92
N GLY A 517 -12.32 -1.32 -7.27
CA GLY A 517 -12.31 -2.76 -7.57
C GLY A 517 -12.98 -3.12 -8.91
N GLY A 518 -13.40 -2.13 -9.70
CA GLY A 518 -14.18 -2.29 -10.92
C GLY A 518 -13.74 -1.39 -12.07
N SER A 519 -14.70 -1.07 -12.94
CA SER A 519 -14.45 -0.42 -14.24
C SER A 519 -15.39 0.75 -14.55
N ALA A 520 -15.98 1.34 -13.52
CA ALA A 520 -16.99 2.37 -13.69
C ALA A 520 -17.05 3.35 -12.53
N VAL A 521 -17.64 4.50 -12.82
CA VAL A 521 -18.20 5.41 -11.81
C VAL A 521 -19.70 5.18 -11.77
N MET A 522 -20.27 5.01 -10.58
CA MET A 522 -21.71 4.89 -10.39
C MET A 522 -22.31 6.26 -10.16
N GLU A 523 -23.36 6.59 -10.90
CA GLU A 523 -24.20 7.77 -10.68
C GLU A 523 -25.44 7.37 -9.88
N LEU A 524 -25.62 7.96 -8.71
CA LEU A 524 -26.71 7.70 -7.78
C LEU A 524 -27.63 8.90 -7.68
N ALA A 525 -28.91 8.64 -7.40
CA ALA A 525 -29.88 9.67 -7.08
C ALA A 525 -29.48 10.43 -5.80
N PRO A 526 -29.83 11.73 -5.67
CA PRO A 526 -29.50 12.54 -4.50
C PRO A 526 -29.87 11.85 -3.18
N GLY A 527 -29.02 11.99 -2.17
CA GLY A 527 -29.18 11.27 -0.90
C GLY A 527 -28.82 9.79 -0.96
N ALA A 528 -28.13 9.33 -2.01
CA ALA A 528 -27.74 7.92 -2.21
C ALA A 528 -28.94 6.95 -2.09
N THR A 529 -30.09 7.29 -2.70
CA THR A 529 -31.34 6.52 -2.55
C THR A 529 -31.44 5.31 -3.49
N LYS A 530 -30.78 5.39 -4.65
CA LYS A 530 -30.69 4.33 -5.66
C LYS A 530 -29.56 4.65 -6.65
N ILE A 531 -29.08 3.63 -7.35
CA ILE A 531 -28.21 3.81 -8.53
C ILE A 531 -29.10 4.21 -9.72
N ASP A 532 -28.80 5.34 -10.34
CA ASP A 532 -29.48 5.81 -11.56
C ASP A 532 -28.79 5.29 -12.81
N ARG A 533 -27.45 5.27 -12.81
CA ARG A 533 -26.65 4.95 -13.99
C ARG A 533 -25.28 4.41 -13.61
N ARG A 534 -24.76 3.50 -14.43
CA ARG A 534 -23.36 3.06 -14.42
C ARG A 534 -22.62 3.73 -15.57
N ILE A 535 -21.49 4.38 -15.29
CA ILE A 535 -20.67 5.09 -16.28
C ILE A 535 -19.36 4.31 -16.47
N PRO A 536 -19.21 3.53 -17.55
CA PRO A 536 -17.95 2.83 -17.83
C PRO A 536 -16.80 3.83 -18.03
N VAL A 537 -15.61 3.51 -17.53
CA VAL A 537 -14.38 4.30 -17.74
C VAL A 537 -13.37 3.56 -18.63
N GLN A 538 -13.85 2.56 -19.35
CA GLN A 538 -13.08 1.75 -20.29
C GLN A 538 -13.95 1.32 -21.46
N GLY A 539 -13.30 1.01 -22.57
CA GLY A 539 -13.91 0.40 -23.73
C GLY A 539 -14.28 -1.08 -23.51
N PRO A 540 -15.19 -1.64 -24.33
CA PRO A 540 -15.49 -3.06 -24.32
C PRO A 540 -14.25 -3.92 -24.57
N GLY A 541 -13.97 -4.88 -23.68
CA GLY A 541 -12.84 -5.81 -23.82
C GLY A 541 -11.48 -5.28 -23.35
N GLU A 542 -11.39 -4.02 -22.92
CA GLU A 542 -10.18 -3.47 -22.32
C GLU A 542 -9.93 -4.04 -20.91
N LYS A 543 -8.67 -3.96 -20.45
CA LYS A 543 -8.29 -4.31 -19.07
C LYS A 543 -9.14 -3.50 -18.08
N ILE A 544 -9.45 -4.09 -16.92
CA ILE A 544 -10.22 -3.40 -15.89
C ILE A 544 -9.47 -2.13 -15.47
N ALA A 545 -10.12 -0.97 -15.56
CA ALA A 545 -9.47 0.33 -15.35
C ALA A 545 -9.08 0.62 -13.88
N HIS A 546 -9.89 0.19 -12.91
CA HIS A 546 -9.80 0.59 -11.50
C HIS A 546 -9.84 2.13 -11.32
N PRO A 547 -10.98 2.79 -11.60
CA PRO A 547 -11.12 4.23 -11.40
C PRO A 547 -11.00 4.59 -9.92
N HIS A 548 -10.24 5.65 -9.61
CA HIS A 548 -10.03 6.10 -8.24
C HIS A 548 -10.58 7.51 -7.97
N ALA A 549 -9.74 8.46 -7.55
CA ALA A 549 -10.17 9.73 -7.01
C ALA A 549 -10.50 10.73 -8.13
N HIS A 550 -11.70 10.58 -8.70
CA HIS A 550 -12.21 11.43 -9.77
C HIS A 550 -12.47 12.87 -9.33
N TRP A 551 -12.46 13.79 -10.29
CA TRP A 551 -12.86 15.19 -10.12
C TRP A 551 -13.78 15.65 -11.27
N MET A 552 -14.56 16.70 -11.06
CA MET A 552 -15.49 17.22 -12.08
C MET A 552 -15.45 18.75 -12.23
N THR A 553 -15.88 19.22 -13.40
CA THR A 553 -15.99 20.66 -13.71
C THR A 553 -17.11 21.32 -12.92
N GLY A 554 -16.98 22.62 -12.64
CA GLY A 554 -18.00 23.39 -11.91
C GLY A 554 -19.39 23.41 -12.57
N ASP A 555 -19.46 23.19 -13.89
CA ASP A 555 -20.73 23.05 -14.62
C ASP A 555 -21.33 21.64 -14.59
N GLY A 556 -20.65 20.67 -13.98
CA GLY A 556 -21.12 19.30 -13.78
C GLY A 556 -21.16 18.43 -15.04
N LYS A 557 -20.50 18.85 -16.13
CA LYS A 557 -20.57 18.15 -17.44
C LYS A 557 -19.38 17.28 -17.76
N THR A 558 -18.20 17.61 -17.24
CA THR A 558 -16.98 16.84 -17.49
C THR A 558 -16.46 16.28 -16.17
N MET A 559 -16.07 15.02 -16.18
CA MET A 559 -15.35 14.36 -15.09
C MET A 559 -14.05 13.80 -15.63
N ILE A 560 -13.00 13.78 -14.83
CA ILE A 560 -11.78 13.02 -15.10
C ILE A 560 -11.57 12.04 -13.94
N THR A 561 -11.05 10.85 -14.24
CA THR A 561 -10.73 9.84 -13.24
C THR A 561 -9.45 9.11 -13.64
N PRO A 562 -8.54 8.86 -12.68
CA PRO A 562 -7.35 8.07 -12.95
C PRO A 562 -7.73 6.60 -13.00
N ASN A 563 -7.11 5.86 -13.90
CA ASN A 563 -7.28 4.41 -14.01
C ASN A 563 -6.00 3.72 -13.51
N VAL A 564 -6.06 3.29 -12.25
CA VAL A 564 -4.94 2.74 -11.49
C VAL A 564 -4.29 1.55 -12.19
N ASN A 565 -5.07 0.72 -12.90
CA ASN A 565 -4.59 -0.55 -13.42
C ASN A 565 -4.13 -0.50 -14.90
N THR A 566 -4.56 0.52 -15.64
CA THR A 566 -4.18 0.75 -17.05
C THR A 566 -3.13 1.84 -17.20
N TYR A 567 -2.80 2.57 -16.13
CA TYR A 567 -1.81 3.65 -16.13
C TYR A 567 -2.15 4.73 -17.17
N ASP A 568 -3.43 5.13 -17.18
CA ASP A 568 -3.99 6.21 -17.97
C ASP A 568 -5.10 6.91 -17.17
N ALA A 569 -5.65 8.02 -17.67
CA ALA A 569 -6.83 8.68 -17.14
C ALA A 569 -8.00 8.60 -18.12
N THR A 570 -9.23 8.72 -17.62
CA THR A 570 -10.44 8.79 -18.44
C THR A 570 -11.17 10.10 -18.21
N VAL A 571 -11.30 10.91 -19.26
CA VAL A 571 -12.22 12.06 -19.29
C VAL A 571 -13.59 11.58 -19.77
N VAL A 572 -14.62 11.91 -19.02
CA VAL A 572 -16.01 11.53 -19.25
C VAL A 572 -16.83 12.78 -19.54
N ASP A 573 -17.50 12.81 -20.69
CA ASP A 573 -18.67 13.69 -20.90
C ASP A 573 -19.85 13.07 -20.17
N ILE A 574 -20.23 13.64 -19.03
CA ILE A 574 -21.26 13.07 -18.16
C ILE A 574 -22.61 12.96 -18.88
N PRO A 575 -23.12 13.99 -19.60
CA PRO A 575 -24.43 13.91 -20.24
C PRO A 575 -24.58 12.75 -21.22
N SER A 576 -23.59 12.54 -22.10
CA SER A 576 -23.62 11.45 -23.09
C SER A 576 -23.08 10.13 -22.58
N GLY A 577 -22.18 10.17 -21.59
CA GLY A 577 -21.37 9.03 -21.15
C GLY A 577 -20.22 8.67 -22.07
N ASN A 578 -19.90 9.52 -23.05
CA ASN A 578 -18.74 9.34 -23.90
C ASN A 578 -17.46 9.52 -23.09
N ILE A 579 -16.45 8.70 -23.42
CA ILE A 579 -15.15 8.71 -22.75
C ILE A 579 -14.02 9.04 -23.71
N ARG A 580 -12.96 9.65 -23.18
CA ARG A 580 -11.69 9.89 -23.85
C ARG A 580 -10.55 9.48 -22.92
N LYS A 581 -9.62 8.65 -23.40
CA LYS A 581 -8.42 8.28 -22.65
C LYS A 581 -7.36 9.36 -22.72
N GLU A 582 -6.64 9.54 -21.64
CA GLU A 582 -5.55 10.52 -21.51
C GLU A 582 -4.32 9.85 -20.92
N GLN A 583 -3.14 10.27 -21.38
CA GLN A 583 -1.88 9.74 -20.91
C GLN A 583 -1.61 10.21 -19.46
N THR A 584 -1.04 9.31 -18.67
CA THR A 584 -0.47 9.56 -17.35
C THR A 584 0.87 8.81 -17.22
N SER A 585 1.48 8.84 -16.03
CA SER A 585 2.58 7.93 -15.67
C SER A 585 2.06 6.70 -14.90
N GLU A 586 2.94 5.96 -14.23
CA GLU A 586 2.63 4.69 -13.57
C GLU A 586 1.73 4.87 -12.33
N LEU A 587 0.66 4.08 -12.26
CA LEU A 587 -0.34 4.04 -11.17
C LEU A 587 -0.88 5.44 -10.79
N PRO A 588 -1.60 6.13 -11.70
CA PRO A 588 -2.28 7.37 -11.34
C PRO A 588 -3.38 7.08 -10.33
N ILE A 589 -3.56 7.93 -9.32
CA ILE A 589 -4.46 7.62 -8.20
C ILE A 589 -5.44 8.73 -7.80
N ALA A 590 -5.11 10.00 -8.03
CA ALA A 590 -6.06 11.09 -7.82
C ALA A 590 -5.95 12.22 -8.81
N SER A 591 -7.13 12.77 -9.13
CA SER A 591 -7.29 13.95 -9.95
C SER A 591 -7.55 15.20 -9.10
N GLY A 592 -6.94 16.31 -9.49
CA GLY A 592 -7.38 17.67 -9.16
C GLY A 592 -7.70 18.44 -10.43
N MET A 593 -8.50 19.50 -10.35
CA MET A 593 -8.90 20.27 -11.53
C MET A 593 -8.84 21.77 -11.25
N THR A 594 -8.39 22.55 -12.23
CA THR A 594 -8.44 24.01 -12.11
C THR A 594 -9.88 24.48 -12.00
N PRO A 595 -10.17 25.56 -11.23
CA PRO A 595 -11.53 26.03 -11.02
C PRO A 595 -12.29 26.38 -12.31
N ASP A 596 -11.56 26.82 -13.34
CA ASP A 596 -12.13 27.14 -14.66
C ASP A 596 -12.37 25.90 -15.55
N GLY A 597 -11.95 24.70 -15.11
CA GLY A 597 -12.09 23.45 -15.84
C GLY A 597 -11.22 23.35 -17.09
N SER A 598 -10.17 24.16 -17.23
CA SER A 598 -9.29 24.17 -18.41
C SER A 598 -8.29 23.01 -18.42
N LYS A 599 -7.78 22.60 -17.25
CA LYS A 599 -6.88 21.46 -17.09
C LYS A 599 -7.09 20.73 -15.76
N ALA A 600 -6.64 19.48 -15.74
CA ALA A 600 -6.57 18.63 -14.56
C ALA A 600 -5.13 18.21 -14.28
N TYR A 601 -4.87 17.78 -13.06
CA TYR A 601 -3.61 17.18 -12.62
C TYR A 601 -3.89 15.79 -12.07
N GLU A 602 -3.08 14.81 -12.45
CA GLU A 602 -3.11 13.45 -11.90
C GLU A 602 -1.85 13.22 -11.06
N ALA A 603 -2.05 12.67 -9.86
CA ALA A 603 -0.97 12.17 -9.02
C ALA A 603 -0.56 10.77 -9.50
N ASP A 604 0.64 10.63 -10.07
CA ASP A 604 1.15 9.39 -10.64
C ASP A 604 1.98 8.64 -9.59
N PHE A 605 1.27 8.02 -8.64
CA PHE A 605 1.83 7.44 -7.40
C PHE A 605 3.09 6.58 -7.60
N LEU A 606 3.12 5.67 -8.59
CA LEU A 606 4.34 4.89 -8.90
C LEU A 606 5.22 5.54 -9.98
N GLY A 607 4.68 6.48 -10.76
CA GLY A 607 5.42 7.32 -11.69
C GLY A 607 6.36 8.31 -11.01
N MET A 608 6.04 8.70 -9.76
CA MET A 608 6.76 9.72 -8.99
C MET A 608 6.74 11.08 -9.71
N SER A 609 5.60 11.39 -10.32
CA SER A 609 5.38 12.53 -11.19
C SER A 609 3.95 13.04 -11.06
N VAL A 610 3.71 14.25 -11.55
CA VAL A 610 2.35 14.77 -11.74
C VAL A 610 2.08 14.96 -13.23
N SER A 611 0.97 14.42 -13.73
CA SER A 611 0.53 14.63 -15.11
C SER A 611 -0.47 15.78 -15.19
N CYS A 612 -0.12 16.87 -15.87
CA CYS A 612 -1.05 17.92 -16.28
C CYS A 612 -1.74 17.53 -17.59
N ILE A 613 -3.08 17.61 -17.64
CA ILE A 613 -3.91 17.22 -18.78
C ILE A 613 -4.88 18.34 -19.13
N SER A 614 -4.87 18.81 -20.38
CA SER A 614 -5.83 19.79 -20.88
C SER A 614 -7.20 19.15 -21.12
N LEU A 615 -8.27 19.79 -20.65
CA LEU A 615 -9.63 19.26 -20.77
C LEU A 615 -10.34 19.74 -22.04
N GLN A 616 -9.94 20.90 -22.59
CA GLN A 616 -10.41 21.42 -23.87
C GLN A 616 -9.24 21.80 -24.79
N ALA A 617 -8.91 23.10 -24.90
CA ALA A 617 -7.75 23.55 -25.64
C ALA A 617 -6.48 23.39 -24.79
N ASN A 618 -5.30 23.34 -25.43
CA ASN A 618 -4.01 23.29 -24.74
C ASN A 618 -3.94 24.35 -23.62
N ALA A 619 -3.82 23.88 -22.38
CA ALA A 619 -3.88 24.69 -21.17
C ALA A 619 -2.68 24.46 -20.24
N CYS A 620 -2.04 23.29 -20.29
CA CYS A 620 -0.79 23.00 -19.58
C CYS A 620 0.35 23.90 -20.08
N VAL A 621 1.25 24.31 -19.20
CA VAL A 621 2.31 25.30 -19.44
C VAL A 621 3.66 24.63 -19.40
N ASP A 622 4.34 24.63 -20.54
CA ASP A 622 5.73 24.18 -20.65
C ASP A 622 6.59 25.35 -21.15
N GLY A 623 7.30 25.97 -20.21
CA GLY A 623 8.00 27.23 -20.44
C GLY A 623 7.04 28.32 -20.93
N SER A 624 7.24 28.81 -22.15
CA SER A 624 6.38 29.83 -22.79
C SER A 624 5.24 29.24 -23.63
N SER A 625 5.13 27.92 -23.74
CA SER A 625 4.19 27.23 -24.63
C SER A 625 3.01 26.66 -23.86
N LYS A 626 1.84 26.62 -24.53
CA LYS A 626 0.68 25.86 -24.08
C LYS A 626 0.62 24.50 -24.78
N VAL A 627 0.62 23.44 -24.00
CA VAL A 627 0.61 22.05 -24.48
C VAL A 627 -0.61 21.30 -23.96
N HIS A 628 -0.93 20.17 -24.61
CA HIS A 628 -2.05 19.32 -24.19
C HIS A 628 -1.72 18.58 -22.88
N HIS A 629 -0.51 18.03 -22.79
CA HIS A 629 -0.02 17.24 -21.65
C HIS A 629 1.38 17.70 -21.21
N LYS A 630 1.64 17.70 -19.90
CA LYS A 630 2.96 17.93 -19.30
C LYS A 630 3.16 17.00 -18.10
N GLU A 631 4.29 16.31 -18.05
CA GLU A 631 4.74 15.58 -16.86
C GLU A 631 5.64 16.49 -16.01
N ILE A 632 5.36 16.57 -14.71
CA ILE A 632 6.12 17.32 -13.72
C ILE A 632 6.88 16.31 -12.86
N ASP A 633 8.19 16.17 -13.08
CA ASP A 633 9.03 15.18 -12.40
C ASP A 633 9.33 15.61 -10.95
N LEU A 634 8.84 14.83 -9.97
CA LEU A 634 9.07 15.07 -8.54
C LEU A 634 10.47 14.63 -8.09
N TRP A 635 11.22 13.91 -8.93
CA TRP A 635 12.56 13.40 -8.68
C TRP A 635 13.67 14.20 -9.36
N LYS A 636 13.38 15.43 -9.83
CA LYS A 636 14.38 16.32 -10.45
C LYS A 636 15.69 16.46 -9.66
N ASN A 637 15.64 16.37 -8.33
CA ASN A 637 16.81 16.46 -7.44
C ASN A 637 17.15 15.14 -6.72
N TYR A 638 16.70 14.00 -7.24
CA TYR A 638 16.85 12.69 -6.60
C TYR A 638 17.46 11.67 -7.56
N ASP A 639 18.55 11.04 -7.13
CA ASP A 639 19.15 9.88 -7.81
C ASP A 639 18.74 8.61 -7.03
N PRO A 640 18.10 7.62 -7.67
CA PRO A 640 17.59 6.44 -6.96
C PRO A 640 18.69 5.60 -6.29
N VAL A 641 19.93 5.69 -6.75
CA VAL A 641 21.07 4.97 -6.17
C VAL A 641 21.74 5.80 -5.08
N LYS A 642 22.05 7.07 -5.38
CA LYS A 642 22.86 7.93 -4.49
C LYS A 642 22.04 8.69 -3.45
N GLY A 643 20.75 8.87 -3.69
CA GLY A 643 19.84 9.65 -2.87
C GLY A 643 19.68 11.10 -3.32
N ALA A 644 19.14 11.91 -2.42
CA ALA A 644 18.73 13.28 -2.69
C ALA A 644 19.91 14.26 -2.74
N ASN A 645 19.90 15.15 -3.75
CA ASN A 645 20.77 16.34 -3.85
C ASN A 645 19.98 17.65 -3.58
N GLY A 646 18.71 17.52 -3.21
CA GLY A 646 17.79 18.63 -2.91
C GLY A 646 16.40 18.07 -2.56
N PRO A 647 15.40 18.95 -2.37
CA PRO A 647 14.02 18.51 -2.15
C PRO A 647 13.48 17.70 -3.33
N PHE A 648 12.73 16.66 -3.00
CA PHE A 648 12.07 15.76 -3.94
C PHE A 648 10.77 15.21 -3.33
N GLY A 649 9.93 14.62 -4.16
CA GLY A 649 8.66 13.99 -3.79
C GLY A 649 8.63 12.50 -4.13
N GLY A 650 7.45 11.88 -4.10
CA GLY A 650 7.26 10.49 -4.49
C GLY A 650 6.18 9.79 -3.67
N LEU A 651 5.60 8.74 -4.26
CA LEU A 651 4.37 8.12 -3.79
C LEU A 651 3.32 9.21 -3.53
N ASP A 652 3.16 10.08 -4.53
CA ASP A 652 2.23 11.19 -4.52
C ASP A 652 0.80 10.67 -4.65
N ILE A 653 -0.11 11.21 -3.84
CA ILE A 653 -1.44 10.62 -3.71
C ILE A 653 -2.59 11.60 -3.87
N GLN A 654 -2.66 12.65 -3.07
CA GLN A 654 -3.77 13.60 -3.10
C GLN A 654 -3.28 14.92 -3.70
N ILE A 655 -4.05 15.44 -4.66
CA ILE A 655 -3.62 16.57 -5.50
C ILE A 655 -4.71 17.65 -5.75
N PRO A 656 -5.32 18.26 -4.70
CA PRO A 656 -6.33 19.28 -4.93
C PRO A 656 -5.71 20.57 -5.47
N VAL A 657 -6.50 21.30 -6.26
CA VAL A 657 -6.19 22.66 -6.73
C VAL A 657 -6.95 23.66 -5.87
N ALA A 658 -6.30 24.72 -5.40
CA ALA A 658 -6.94 25.75 -4.60
C ALA A 658 -8.13 26.38 -5.37
N PRO A 659 -9.26 26.71 -4.71
CA PRO A 659 -10.44 27.22 -5.41
C PRO A 659 -10.23 28.57 -6.12
N ASP A 660 -9.27 29.39 -5.70
CA ASP A 660 -8.86 30.62 -6.40
C ASP A 660 -7.71 30.41 -7.40
N ASN A 661 -7.34 29.15 -7.66
CA ASN A 661 -6.23 28.77 -8.52
C ASN A 661 -4.86 29.33 -8.05
N SER A 662 -4.70 29.57 -6.74
CA SER A 662 -3.43 30.04 -6.15
C SER A 662 -2.35 28.96 -6.15
N ALA A 663 -2.70 27.69 -5.90
CA ALA A 663 -1.74 26.59 -5.81
C ALA A 663 -2.37 25.24 -6.18
N VAL A 664 -1.53 24.29 -6.58
CA VAL A 664 -1.81 22.85 -6.49
C VAL A 664 -0.93 22.28 -5.39
N LEU A 665 -1.52 21.50 -4.48
CA LEU A 665 -0.78 20.84 -3.41
C LEU A 665 -0.73 19.34 -3.68
N VAL A 666 0.45 18.73 -3.56
CA VAL A 666 0.66 17.30 -3.78
C VAL A 666 1.16 16.67 -2.49
N ALA A 667 0.40 15.74 -1.91
CA ALA A 667 0.85 14.97 -0.75
C ALA A 667 1.82 13.87 -1.16
N ASN A 668 3.07 13.90 -0.68
CA ASN A 668 4.09 12.88 -0.97
C ASN A 668 4.26 11.93 0.22
N THR A 669 3.84 10.67 0.07
CA THR A 669 3.97 9.68 1.14
C THR A 669 5.44 9.25 1.34
N LEU A 670 6.21 9.10 0.25
CA LEU A 670 7.60 8.61 0.33
C LEU A 670 8.48 9.53 1.14
N THR A 671 8.35 10.84 0.92
CA THR A 671 9.25 11.84 1.53
C THR A 671 8.66 12.48 2.78
N GLY A 672 7.35 12.32 3.04
CA GLY A 672 6.67 13.00 4.15
C GLY A 672 6.71 14.52 3.97
N ASN A 673 6.34 14.99 2.78
CA ASN A 673 6.32 16.42 2.46
C ASN A 673 5.18 16.74 1.48
N ILE A 674 4.98 18.02 1.23
CA ILE A 674 3.99 18.52 0.27
C ILE A 674 4.71 19.29 -0.82
N THR A 675 4.46 18.95 -2.08
CA THR A 675 4.88 19.75 -3.23
C THR A 675 3.85 20.85 -3.47
N VAL A 676 4.32 22.07 -3.67
CA VAL A 676 3.49 23.19 -4.10
C VAL A 676 3.83 23.52 -5.55
N ILE A 677 2.84 23.39 -6.43
CA ILE A 677 2.94 23.72 -7.85
C ILE A 677 2.14 24.99 -8.10
N ASP A 678 2.71 25.92 -8.85
CA ASP A 678 1.97 27.09 -9.35
C ASP A 678 1.17 26.68 -10.60
N PRO A 679 -0.17 26.65 -10.57
CA PRO A 679 -0.98 26.25 -11.72
C PRO A 679 -0.91 27.23 -12.89
N LYS A 680 -0.32 28.42 -12.73
CA LYS A 680 -0.12 29.40 -13.82
C LYS A 680 1.09 29.05 -14.67
N THR A 681 2.08 28.36 -14.10
CA THR A 681 3.35 28.01 -14.75
C THR A 681 3.60 26.51 -14.85
N ASP A 682 2.84 25.68 -14.12
CA ASP A 682 3.03 24.23 -13.97
C ASP A 682 4.43 23.87 -13.48
N GLU A 683 5.00 24.70 -12.61
CA GLU A 683 6.31 24.49 -12.02
C GLU A 683 6.20 24.29 -10.51
N ILE A 684 7.09 23.46 -9.96
CA ILE A 684 7.25 23.30 -8.52
C ILE A 684 7.93 24.56 -7.97
N VAL A 685 7.25 25.27 -7.07
CA VAL A 685 7.77 26.51 -6.47
C VAL A 685 8.17 26.36 -5.01
N LYS A 686 7.63 25.36 -4.31
CA LYS A 686 7.86 25.18 -2.87
C LYS A 686 7.70 23.72 -2.45
N TRP A 687 8.38 23.38 -1.35
CA TRP A 687 8.21 22.15 -0.59
C TRP A 687 7.88 22.49 0.86
N LEU A 688 6.85 21.88 1.42
CA LEU A 688 6.44 22.05 2.81
C LEU A 688 6.62 20.74 3.58
N PRO A 689 6.95 20.76 4.89
CA PRO A 689 6.99 19.55 5.69
C PRO A 689 5.59 18.91 5.75
N CYS A 690 5.56 17.61 6.02
CA CYS A 690 4.35 16.86 6.34
C CYS A 690 4.71 15.70 7.27
N ASP A 691 3.71 14.99 7.77
CA ASP A 691 3.89 13.86 8.66
C ASP A 691 4.03 12.52 7.90
N ALA A 692 4.36 11.48 8.64
CA ALA A 692 4.48 10.13 8.11
C ALA A 692 3.15 9.67 7.50
N GLY A 693 3.18 9.35 6.20
CA GLY A 693 1.99 8.98 5.44
C GLY A 693 1.16 10.17 4.98
N CYS A 694 1.79 11.32 4.70
CA CYS A 694 1.15 12.48 4.07
C CYS A 694 0.17 12.05 2.98
N HIS A 695 -1.11 12.39 3.16
CA HIS A 695 -2.19 11.82 2.35
C HIS A 695 -3.32 12.80 2.04
N GLY A 696 -4.31 12.93 2.92
CA GLY A 696 -5.50 13.72 2.63
C GLY A 696 -5.20 15.21 2.54
N ILE A 697 -5.69 15.87 1.48
CA ILE A 697 -5.65 17.33 1.32
C ILE A 697 -6.97 17.77 0.71
N ASN A 698 -7.58 18.81 1.29
CA ASN A 698 -8.69 19.52 0.66
C ASN A 698 -8.78 20.97 1.18
N PHE A 699 -9.38 21.86 0.38
CA PHE A 699 -9.46 23.29 0.67
C PHE A 699 -10.81 23.71 1.27
N GLY A 700 -10.75 24.54 2.31
CA GLY A 700 -11.90 25.26 2.86
C GLY A 700 -11.65 26.77 2.93
N ALA A 701 -12.72 27.52 3.12
CA ALA A 701 -12.64 28.98 3.13
C ALA A 701 -11.98 29.51 4.43
N LYS A 702 -11.07 30.48 4.26
CA LYS A 702 -10.48 31.25 5.36
C LYS A 702 -11.34 32.48 5.68
N LYS A 703 -11.54 32.79 6.96
CA LYS A 703 -12.38 33.94 7.34
C LYS A 703 -11.76 35.25 6.83
N GLY A 704 -12.56 36.04 6.10
CA GLY A 704 -12.12 37.31 5.53
C GLY A 704 -11.52 37.23 4.12
N GLY A 705 -11.41 36.02 3.54
CA GLY A 705 -10.91 35.80 2.18
C GLY A 705 -9.76 34.79 2.13
N GLY A 706 -9.50 34.24 0.94
CA GLY A 706 -8.51 33.18 0.72
C GLY A 706 -8.99 31.81 1.21
N TYR A 707 -8.08 30.84 1.25
CA TYR A 707 -8.38 29.45 1.58
C TYR A 707 -7.33 28.86 2.50
N TYR A 708 -7.73 27.85 3.28
CA TYR A 708 -6.80 26.96 3.95
C TYR A 708 -6.90 25.58 3.32
N ALA A 709 -5.76 24.96 3.09
CA ALA A 709 -5.68 23.52 2.88
C ALA A 709 -5.55 22.82 4.23
N TYR A 710 -6.41 21.82 4.44
CA TYR A 710 -6.33 20.92 5.59
C TYR A 710 -5.64 19.64 5.14
N VAL A 711 -4.55 19.29 5.80
CA VAL A 711 -3.67 18.19 5.39
C VAL A 711 -3.57 17.16 6.50
N THR A 712 -3.81 15.91 6.16
CA THR A 712 -3.80 14.79 7.08
C THR A 712 -2.83 13.72 6.61
N SER A 713 -2.35 12.91 7.54
CA SER A 713 -1.39 11.83 7.26
C SER A 713 -1.87 10.52 7.84
N LYS A 714 -1.69 9.41 7.11
CA LYS A 714 -2.19 8.08 7.52
C LYS A 714 -1.57 7.57 8.82
N PHE A 715 -0.27 7.80 8.99
CA PHE A 715 0.53 7.25 10.07
C PHE A 715 0.90 8.30 11.11
N SER A 716 0.04 9.33 11.25
CA SER A 716 0.09 10.36 12.28
C SER A 716 -1.33 10.64 12.78
N ASN A 717 -1.47 11.00 14.06
CA ASN A 717 -2.75 11.44 14.63
C ASN A 717 -2.97 12.95 14.54
N ALA A 718 -2.24 13.66 13.67
CA ALA A 718 -2.30 15.09 13.52
C ALA A 718 -2.76 15.54 12.13
N MET A 719 -3.33 16.74 12.08
CA MET A 719 -3.66 17.50 10.89
C MET A 719 -2.83 18.79 10.87
N GLU A 720 -2.35 19.16 9.70
CA GLU A 720 -1.70 20.43 9.39
C GLU A 720 -2.64 21.36 8.62
N ILE A 721 -2.46 22.66 8.79
CA ILE A 721 -3.22 23.69 8.09
C ILE A 721 -2.22 24.54 7.30
N ILE A 722 -2.44 24.65 6.00
CA ILE A 722 -1.58 25.39 5.08
C ILE A 722 -2.35 26.58 4.52
N ASP A 723 -1.69 27.74 4.52
CA ASP A 723 -2.11 28.90 3.75
C ASP A 723 -1.23 28.95 2.50
N THR A 724 -1.86 28.84 1.32
CA THR A 724 -1.14 28.79 0.04
C THR A 724 -0.83 30.16 -0.54
N ASP A 725 -1.44 31.21 0.01
CA ASP A 725 -1.26 32.59 -0.41
C ASP A 725 -1.46 33.52 0.82
N PRO A 726 -0.58 33.44 1.83
CA PRO A 726 -0.74 34.18 3.08
C PRO A 726 -0.76 35.70 2.91
N ASN A 727 -0.19 36.21 1.81
CA ASN A 727 -0.13 37.65 1.52
C ASN A 727 -1.25 38.14 0.56
N GLY A 728 -1.91 37.23 -0.18
CA GLY A 728 -3.05 37.51 -1.04
C GLY A 728 -2.70 38.00 -2.46
N ASP A 729 -1.47 37.80 -2.94
CA ASP A 729 -0.99 38.20 -4.27
C ASP A 729 -1.18 37.11 -5.35
N GLY A 730 -1.54 35.89 -4.93
CA GLY A 730 -1.74 34.73 -5.78
C GLY A 730 -0.45 34.04 -6.22
N ASP A 731 0.70 34.33 -5.65
CA ASP A 731 1.97 33.62 -5.84
C ASP A 731 2.17 32.59 -4.72
N PRO A 732 2.16 31.28 -5.02
CA PRO A 732 2.27 30.27 -3.98
C PRO A 732 3.68 30.01 -3.46
N SER A 733 4.70 30.77 -3.87
CA SER A 733 6.09 30.60 -3.42
C SER A 733 6.29 30.91 -1.92
N ASP A 734 5.38 31.68 -1.32
CA ASP A 734 5.37 31.99 0.11
C ASP A 734 4.41 31.12 0.93
N ALA A 735 3.80 30.11 0.31
CA ALA A 735 2.95 29.12 0.99
C ALA A 735 3.61 28.58 2.26
N THR A 736 2.83 28.39 3.32
CA THR A 736 3.35 28.01 4.63
C THR A 736 2.35 27.21 5.47
N VAL A 737 2.87 26.33 6.33
CA VAL A 737 2.09 25.70 7.41
C VAL A 737 1.80 26.77 8.46
N VAL A 738 0.51 27.06 8.68
CA VAL A 738 0.01 28.08 9.63
C VAL A 738 -0.61 27.49 10.89
N GLY A 739 -0.80 26.17 10.93
CA GLY A 739 -1.32 25.48 12.11
C GLY A 739 -1.08 23.97 12.07
N LYS A 740 -1.14 23.36 13.26
CA LYS A 740 -1.07 21.91 13.45
C LYS A 740 -1.81 21.52 14.73
N MET A 741 -2.58 20.44 14.69
CA MET A 741 -3.39 19.95 15.81
C MET A 741 -3.60 18.44 15.76
N THR A 742 -3.82 17.80 16.91
CA THR A 742 -4.27 16.39 16.92
C THR A 742 -5.73 16.25 16.50
N VAL A 743 -6.09 15.08 15.96
CA VAL A 743 -7.47 14.74 15.56
C VAL A 743 -8.07 13.60 16.41
N SER A 744 -7.42 13.24 17.52
CA SER A 744 -7.82 12.15 18.42
C SER A 744 -9.11 12.42 19.22
N GLY A 745 -9.54 13.67 19.33
CA GLY A 745 -10.70 14.05 20.16
C GLY A 745 -10.36 14.26 21.64
N GLY A 746 -11.25 14.95 22.35
CA GLY A 746 -11.12 15.24 23.78
C GLY A 746 -12.37 14.82 24.58
N PRO A 747 -12.43 15.12 25.88
CA PRO A 747 -13.53 14.69 26.75
C PRO A 747 -14.94 15.15 26.32
N ASN A 748 -15.01 16.22 25.52
CA ASN A 748 -16.27 16.80 25.03
C ASN A 748 -16.61 16.35 23.61
N THR A 749 -15.75 15.56 22.94
CA THR A 749 -16.01 15.05 21.60
C THR A 749 -17.17 14.07 21.65
N GLN A 750 -18.21 14.34 20.87
CA GLN A 750 -19.36 13.44 20.76
C GLN A 750 -18.96 12.22 19.93
N THR A 751 -19.25 11.02 20.41
CA THR A 751 -18.94 9.77 19.69
C THR A 751 -20.10 8.79 19.81
N ASP A 752 -20.39 8.04 18.76
CA ASP A 752 -21.42 6.99 18.72
C ASP A 752 -20.89 5.61 19.17
N ASP A 753 -19.57 5.47 19.31
CA ASP A 753 -18.92 4.30 19.91
C ASP A 753 -17.64 4.68 20.67
N GLN A 754 -17.13 3.78 21.51
CA GLN A 754 -15.90 3.95 22.27
C GLN A 754 -14.68 3.56 21.44
N ILE A 755 -13.73 4.47 21.29
CA ILE A 755 -12.44 4.20 20.63
C ILE A 755 -11.65 3.20 21.48
N SER A 756 -11.21 2.11 20.87
CA SER A 756 -10.35 1.10 21.52
C SER A 756 -8.87 1.30 21.20
N ASN A 757 -8.54 1.82 20.01
CA ASN A 757 -7.15 2.04 19.61
C ASN A 757 -7.02 3.09 18.48
N TYR A 758 -5.79 3.56 18.25
CA TYR A 758 -5.42 4.41 17.11
C TYR A 758 -6.27 5.68 16.95
N ALA A 759 -6.61 6.34 18.05
CA ALA A 759 -7.36 7.59 18.05
C ALA A 759 -6.70 8.65 17.15
N GLY A 760 -7.40 9.05 16.09
CA GLY A 760 -7.03 10.09 15.14
C GLY A 760 -6.17 9.67 13.95
N TYR A 761 -5.89 8.38 13.74
CA TYR A 761 -5.07 7.94 12.61
C TYR A 761 -5.89 7.65 11.34
N GLY A 762 -5.23 7.56 10.18
CA GLY A 762 -5.82 7.24 8.89
C GLY A 762 -6.00 8.45 7.97
N GLY A 763 -6.68 9.49 8.43
CA GLY A 763 -6.76 10.82 7.81
C GLY A 763 -6.75 10.86 6.27
N MET A 764 -7.64 10.14 5.58
CA MET A 764 -7.60 10.03 4.11
C MET A 764 -8.51 11.02 3.41
N GLY A 765 -9.83 10.85 3.56
CA GLY A 765 -10.82 11.77 3.06
C GLY A 765 -10.87 13.03 3.91
N VAL A 766 -10.72 14.18 3.27
CA VAL A 766 -10.81 15.50 3.91
C VAL A 766 -11.91 16.28 3.19
N LEU A 767 -12.91 16.74 3.94
CA LEU A 767 -14.08 17.45 3.42
C LEU A 767 -14.36 18.70 4.25
N PRO A 768 -13.90 19.87 3.79
CA PRO A 768 -14.31 21.14 4.33
C PRO A 768 -15.75 21.48 3.92
N ILE A 769 -16.54 21.96 4.87
CA ILE A 769 -17.92 22.43 4.65
C ILE A 769 -18.05 23.84 5.23
N PRO A 770 -18.52 24.84 4.46
CA PRO A 770 -19.05 24.77 3.09
C PRO A 770 -18.05 24.32 2.02
N LEU A 771 -18.55 23.62 1.01
CA LEU A 771 -17.77 23.22 -0.18
C LEU A 771 -17.28 24.48 -0.89
N ALA A 772 -15.96 24.64 -0.97
CA ALA A 772 -15.31 25.88 -1.40
C ALA A 772 -15.08 26.02 -2.91
N TYR A 773 -15.38 24.97 -3.68
CA TYR A 773 -15.05 24.86 -5.10
C TYR A 773 -16.13 25.42 -6.02
N GLU A 774 -15.71 25.93 -7.19
CA GLU A 774 -16.60 26.42 -8.26
C GLU A 774 -17.66 25.36 -8.61
N GLY A 775 -18.90 25.80 -8.77
CA GLY A 775 -20.06 24.96 -9.04
C GLY A 775 -20.84 24.55 -7.79
N TRP A 776 -20.16 24.36 -6.66
CA TRP A 776 -20.78 24.05 -5.36
C TRP A 776 -20.94 25.31 -4.50
N VAL A 777 -19.90 26.12 -4.37
CA VAL A 777 -19.87 27.24 -3.39
C VAL A 777 -20.89 28.34 -3.69
N GLU A 778 -21.22 28.56 -4.97
CA GLU A 778 -22.26 29.51 -5.41
C GLU A 778 -23.65 29.08 -4.93
N LYS A 779 -23.84 27.77 -4.72
CA LYS A 779 -25.10 27.14 -4.32
C LYS A 779 -25.15 26.81 -2.83
N ALA A 780 -24.09 27.13 -2.08
CA ALA A 780 -24.03 26.89 -0.64
C ALA A 780 -25.24 27.54 0.06
N PRO A 781 -25.99 26.78 0.89
CA PRO A 781 -27.23 27.26 1.47
C PRO A 781 -26.97 28.46 2.39
N SER A 782 -27.89 29.43 2.41
CA SER A 782 -27.77 30.56 3.35
C SER A 782 -28.00 30.07 4.78
N ASN A 783 -27.01 30.36 5.63
CA ASN A 783 -27.01 30.08 7.06
C ASN A 783 -25.89 30.91 7.72
N PRO A 784 -25.85 31.05 9.06
CA PRO A 784 -24.86 31.89 9.74
C PRO A 784 -23.38 31.54 9.48
N ILE A 785 -23.08 30.32 9.02
CA ILE A 785 -21.73 29.88 8.67
C ILE A 785 -21.41 30.31 7.24
N ASN A 786 -22.24 29.90 6.28
CA ASN A 786 -22.02 30.16 4.87
C ASN A 786 -22.13 31.65 4.53
N ASP A 787 -22.93 32.41 5.28
CA ASP A 787 -23.05 33.85 5.16
C ASP A 787 -21.76 34.61 5.57
N GLN A 788 -20.76 33.91 6.13
CA GLN A 788 -19.40 34.45 6.34
C GLN A 788 -18.50 34.38 5.10
N LEU A 789 -18.88 33.61 4.07
CA LEU A 789 -18.13 33.54 2.81
C LEU A 789 -18.11 34.92 2.14
N THR A 790 -16.92 35.39 1.80
CA THR A 790 -16.75 36.63 1.01
C THR A 790 -17.35 36.48 -0.39
N CYS A 791 -17.65 37.59 -1.06
CA CYS A 791 -18.16 37.52 -2.43
C CYS A 791 -17.19 36.79 -3.37
N ARG A 792 -15.87 37.00 -3.22
CA ARG A 792 -14.84 36.30 -4.00
C ARG A 792 -14.85 34.80 -3.73
N GLN A 793 -14.98 34.37 -2.47
CA GLN A 793 -15.08 32.95 -2.12
C GLN A 793 -16.36 32.30 -2.66
N ARG A 794 -17.47 33.03 -2.72
CA ARG A 794 -18.72 32.54 -3.32
C ARG A 794 -18.69 32.49 -4.84
N ASN A 795 -17.72 33.13 -5.49
CA ASN A 795 -17.63 33.21 -6.95
C ASN A 795 -16.16 33.05 -7.40
N PRO A 796 -15.49 31.91 -7.10
CA PRO A 796 -14.05 31.77 -7.25
C PRO A 796 -13.54 32.10 -8.66
N VAL A 797 -14.30 31.75 -9.71
CA VAL A 797 -13.94 32.07 -11.10
C VAL A 797 -14.51 33.43 -11.55
N LYS A 798 -15.77 33.73 -11.20
CA LYS A 798 -16.52 34.88 -11.77
C LYS A 798 -16.54 36.14 -10.91
N TYR A 799 -15.75 36.20 -9.83
CA TYR A 799 -15.79 37.32 -8.88
C TYR A 799 -15.60 38.70 -9.52
N GLN A 800 -14.77 38.83 -10.56
CA GLN A 800 -14.58 40.12 -11.24
C GLN A 800 -15.86 40.63 -11.91
N GLN A 801 -16.75 39.74 -12.32
CA GLN A 801 -18.02 40.08 -12.98
C GLN A 801 -19.16 40.28 -11.96
N VAL A 802 -19.11 39.58 -10.82
CA VAL A 802 -20.22 39.49 -9.86
C VAL A 802 -20.01 40.39 -8.63
N CYS A 803 -18.77 40.63 -8.23
CA CYS A 803 -18.42 41.27 -6.95
C CYS A 803 -17.90 42.71 -7.06
N GLN A 804 -17.63 43.19 -8.28
CA GLN A 804 -17.08 44.52 -8.56
C GLN A 804 -18.14 45.50 -9.02
#